data_AF-A0A6S7FK65-F1
#
_entry.id   AF-A0A6S7FK65-F1
#
_cell.length_a   1.000
_cell.length_b   1.000
_cell.length_c   1.000
_cell.angle_alpha   90.00
_cell.angle_beta   90.00
_cell.angle_gamma   90.00
#
_symmetry.space_group_name_H-M   'P 1'
#
loop_
_entity.id
_entity.type
_entity.pdbx_description
1 polymer ?
#
loop_
_entity_poly.entity_id
_entity_poly.type
_entity_poly.pdbx_seq_one_letter_code
_entity_poly.pdbx_strand_id
1 'polypeptide(L)'
;MNPGTLALLCAAILVSATASIIDNRFEDPAADIALLREQMVSLSNDLKQTKEESKKMKTRVGALTRQMMLQQLFVEERLRSEGQSGVKQTLVNASSPFMIILTISENSPEFIGVLNGVEFRTRHNDYRLYMPSSNTSEYHKTEEIPFPDVPPEVASKGSLDEQVEEMIEWFKAWKNENHTVRDYRNYFKPVLCYLEGTWTKSTPNIDEPFDSDRHFVDASSWFELQEKIRFTSYTGRKDNLENFAYLPTTIIEGNETTTVFAQWNYRILCHPLKDYLPVNRLRVVDDLAARLSRKRTVEKHAQTRAARFQVNLKNDGRWRDIKEKTGTLSLLDKLMSEIPGKDNYPANITDGVLGQEAYSLDLEQGGQKLNAGYYHRRYKVLEKGAMGIQTRHRGFSDPNLFVAMTTQENVAGLKLNVCKGPDRNKTCTQNDQKVSYAIPLEIIYLTPLNNWNPHNLTYKGDERLDHGKTVTADGRNGGKTKTKAYDGVNSKIYYITPNRFFTGNETNVDAADTTKDLVGVLDPTGEVRQVRASGVRIFLPDIPGVGILRQRYPIMPIHVEGSTAWKEIQAVGDFLMESKKHANLFRDPLSGQDGGQYPPEVNTDTDLRTGSSTNLTKVGRHRHEVILDKDEVTIIKSGGNVTVVTTENSGHQHTVTIKWHKKKGFYMALCDSTEITRPFAVKCWDKHSARMAAVPNE
;
A
#
# COMPACT_ATOMS: atom_id res chain seq x y z
N MET A 1 2.48 36.69 35.11
CA MET A 1 1.68 37.90 34.80
C MET A 1 2.16 38.42 33.46
N ASN A 2 1.25 38.68 32.51
CA ASN A 2 1.61 39.38 31.28
C ASN A 2 2.02 40.83 31.64
N PRO A 3 3.11 41.38 31.08
CA PRO A 3 3.52 42.77 31.32
C PRO A 3 2.39 43.79 31.10
N GLY A 4 1.46 43.52 30.16
CA GLY A 4 0.28 44.37 29.96
C GLY A 4 -0.69 44.39 31.14
N THR A 5 -0.86 43.26 31.84
CA THR A 5 -1.72 43.17 33.04
C THR A 5 -1.06 43.85 34.25
N LEU A 6 0.27 43.76 34.36
CA LEU A 6 1.03 44.49 35.38
C LEU A 6 0.98 46.00 35.12
N ALA A 7 1.08 46.43 33.86
CA ALA A 7 0.97 47.83 33.46
C ALA A 7 -0.44 48.39 33.71
N LEU A 8 -1.50 47.62 33.44
CA LEU A 8 -2.88 48.00 33.76
C LEU A 8 -3.13 48.08 35.27
N LEU A 9 -2.56 47.17 36.07
CA LEU A 9 -2.64 47.25 37.53
C LEU A 9 -1.88 48.48 38.05
N CYS A 10 -0.68 48.73 37.55
CA CYS A 10 0.11 49.91 37.92
C CYS A 10 -0.57 51.20 37.48
N ALA A 11 -1.18 51.24 36.30
CA ALA A 11 -1.93 52.39 35.81
C ALA A 11 -3.22 52.61 36.62
N ALA A 12 -3.94 51.55 36.99
CA ALA A 12 -5.11 51.66 37.86
C ALA A 12 -4.72 52.17 39.25
N ILE A 13 -3.63 51.66 39.83
CA ILE A 13 -3.09 52.13 41.13
C ILE A 13 -2.61 53.57 41.04
N LEU A 14 -1.92 53.96 39.95
CA LEU A 14 -1.49 55.34 39.73
C LEU A 14 -2.69 56.26 39.55
N VAL A 15 -3.68 55.88 38.73
CA VAL A 15 -4.87 56.71 38.46
C VAL A 15 -5.74 56.86 39.71
N SER A 16 -5.92 55.79 40.50
CA SER A 16 -6.63 55.89 41.79
C SER A 16 -5.85 56.73 42.81
N ALA A 17 -4.52 56.60 42.85
CA ALA A 17 -3.68 57.42 43.73
C ALA A 17 -3.67 58.90 43.29
N THR A 18 -3.61 59.19 41.99
CA THR A 18 -3.59 60.57 41.50
C THR A 18 -4.97 61.23 41.51
N ALA A 19 -6.05 60.47 41.31
CA ALA A 19 -7.42 60.98 41.43
C ALA A 19 -7.78 61.31 42.89
N SER A 20 -7.29 60.51 43.85
CA SER A 20 -7.43 60.78 45.29
C SER A 20 -6.59 61.97 45.78
N ILE A 21 -5.51 62.33 45.07
CA ILE A 21 -4.63 63.45 45.47
C ILE A 21 -5.12 64.79 44.92
N ILE A 22 -5.89 64.81 43.83
CA ILE A 22 -6.23 66.04 43.11
C ILE A 22 -7.63 66.58 43.46
N ASP A 23 -8.53 65.78 44.03
CA ASP A 23 -9.84 66.26 44.48
C ASP A 23 -10.15 65.77 45.91
N ASN A 24 -10.16 66.73 46.85
CA ASN A 24 -10.57 66.65 48.26
C ASN A 24 -9.54 66.27 49.34
N ARG A 25 -9.70 66.99 50.45
CA ARG A 25 -8.94 66.95 51.70
C ARG A 25 -8.92 65.54 52.29
N PHE A 26 -7.77 65.08 52.78
CA PHE A 26 -7.70 63.96 53.72
C PHE A 26 -8.44 64.35 55.02
N GLU A 27 -9.73 64.03 55.12
CA GLU A 27 -10.50 64.20 56.37
C GLU A 27 -10.34 62.99 57.32
N ASP A 28 -9.95 61.81 56.83
CA ASP A 28 -9.49 60.70 57.68
C ASP A 28 -8.56 59.72 56.92
N PRO A 29 -7.23 59.84 57.05
CA PRO A 29 -6.27 58.93 56.42
C PRO A 29 -6.46 57.46 56.81
N ALA A 30 -7.05 57.17 57.97
CA ALA A 30 -7.32 55.80 58.41
C ALA A 30 -8.49 55.18 57.62
N ALA A 31 -9.51 55.97 57.29
CA ALA A 31 -10.64 55.54 56.48
C ALA A 31 -10.23 55.26 55.03
N ASP A 32 -9.38 56.11 54.44
CA ASP A 32 -8.88 55.93 53.07
C ASP A 32 -7.97 54.68 52.96
N ILE A 33 -7.10 54.46 53.97
CA ILE A 33 -6.27 53.24 54.05
C ILE A 33 -7.15 51.99 54.24
N ALA A 34 -8.24 52.08 55.01
CA ALA A 34 -9.18 50.97 55.19
C ALA A 34 -9.90 50.62 53.87
N LEU A 35 -10.35 51.63 53.12
CA LEU A 35 -11.00 51.45 51.82
C LEU A 35 -10.06 50.83 50.79
N LEU A 36 -8.80 51.29 50.72
CA LEU A 36 -7.78 50.71 49.84
C LEU A 36 -7.49 49.24 50.19
N ARG A 37 -7.43 48.89 51.49
CA ARG A 37 -7.27 47.50 51.93
C ARG A 37 -8.44 46.62 51.51
N GLU A 38 -9.67 47.11 51.64
CA GLU A 38 -10.86 46.39 51.23
C GLU A 38 -10.88 46.14 49.71
N GLN A 39 -10.54 47.16 48.91
CA GLN A 39 -10.40 47.02 47.46
C GLN A 39 -9.29 46.03 47.07
N MET A 40 -8.14 46.04 47.76
CA MET A 40 -7.06 45.07 47.52
C MET A 40 -7.48 43.64 47.87
N VAL A 41 -8.26 43.45 48.94
CA VAL A 41 -8.81 42.13 49.32
C VAL A 41 -9.83 41.66 48.28
N SER A 42 -10.72 42.53 47.82
CA SER A 42 -11.67 42.22 46.75
C SER A 42 -10.94 41.78 45.47
N LEU A 43 -9.97 42.58 45.01
CA LEU A 43 -9.20 42.26 43.80
C LEU A 43 -8.40 40.96 43.94
N SER A 44 -7.87 40.67 45.14
CA SER A 44 -7.20 39.40 45.44
C SER A 44 -8.15 38.21 45.36
N ASN A 45 -9.40 38.37 45.82
CA ASN A 45 -10.43 37.33 45.74
C ASN A 45 -10.89 37.12 44.29
N ASP A 46 -11.09 38.18 43.52
CA ASP A 46 -11.44 38.10 42.09
C ASP A 46 -10.35 37.40 41.26
N LEU A 47 -9.08 37.68 41.57
CA LEU A 47 -7.94 37.03 40.92
C LEU A 47 -7.88 35.52 41.26
N LYS A 48 -8.16 35.15 42.52
CA LYS A 48 -8.26 33.75 42.93
C LYS A 48 -9.40 33.04 42.21
N GLN A 49 -10.57 33.66 42.11
CA GLN A 49 -11.72 33.11 41.40
C GLN A 49 -11.41 32.93 39.91
N THR A 50 -10.85 33.95 39.25
CA THR A 50 -10.46 33.89 37.82
C THR A 50 -9.44 32.77 37.57
N LYS A 51 -8.47 32.57 38.47
CA LYS A 51 -7.50 31.48 38.38
C LYS A 51 -8.17 30.11 38.51
N GLU A 52 -9.15 29.98 39.39
CA GLU A 52 -9.91 28.75 39.59
C GLU A 52 -10.82 28.45 38.39
N GLU A 53 -11.49 29.46 37.83
CA GLU A 53 -12.28 29.34 36.61
C GLU A 53 -11.41 28.98 35.39
N SER A 54 -10.22 29.58 35.26
CA SER A 54 -9.25 29.22 34.22
C SER A 54 -8.80 27.75 34.35
N LYS A 55 -8.57 27.26 35.58
CA LYS A 55 -8.23 25.87 35.84
C LYS A 55 -9.38 24.92 35.47
N LYS A 56 -10.62 25.26 35.85
CA LYS A 56 -11.83 24.50 35.48
C LYS A 56 -12.01 24.46 33.96
N MET A 57 -11.79 25.57 33.26
CA MET A 57 -11.85 25.64 31.81
C MET A 57 -10.80 24.73 31.16
N LYS A 58 -9.54 24.80 31.59
CA LYS A 58 -8.47 23.92 31.10
C LYS A 58 -8.78 22.44 31.29
N THR A 59 -9.31 22.09 32.46
CA THR A 59 -9.74 20.71 32.77
C THR A 59 -10.84 20.26 31.81
N ARG A 60 -11.86 21.10 31.58
CA ARG A 60 -12.97 20.80 30.66
C ARG A 60 -12.50 20.68 29.21
N VAL A 61 -11.63 21.58 28.75
CA VAL A 61 -11.02 21.53 27.41
C VAL A 61 -10.21 20.25 27.26
N GLY A 62 -9.34 19.91 28.23
CA GLY A 62 -8.59 18.66 28.21
C GLY A 62 -9.48 17.41 28.15
N ALA A 63 -10.58 17.40 28.90
CA ALA A 63 -11.57 16.31 28.86
C ALA A 63 -12.27 16.21 27.49
N LEU A 64 -12.64 17.35 26.88
CA LEU A 64 -13.23 17.39 25.54
C LEU A 64 -12.24 16.94 24.46
N THR A 65 -10.98 17.39 24.52
CA THR A 65 -9.90 16.94 23.62
C THR A 65 -9.73 15.43 23.70
N ARG A 66 -9.67 14.88 24.92
CA ARG A 66 -9.59 13.42 25.12
C ARG A 66 -10.82 12.70 24.55
N GLN A 67 -12.02 13.23 24.78
CA GLN A 67 -13.23 12.63 24.23
C GLN A 67 -13.24 12.63 22.70
N MET A 68 -12.77 13.71 22.07
CA MET A 68 -12.64 13.81 20.62
C MET A 68 -11.62 12.82 20.05
N MET A 69 -10.46 12.65 20.71
CA MET A 69 -9.48 11.61 20.36
C MET A 69 -10.10 10.20 20.42
N LEU A 70 -10.91 9.91 21.45
CA LEU A 70 -11.58 8.62 21.60
C LEU A 70 -12.68 8.41 20.54
N GLN A 71 -13.41 9.46 20.18
CA GLN A 71 -14.40 9.40 19.09
C GLN A 71 -13.73 9.13 17.73
N GLN A 72 -12.59 9.77 17.48
CA GLN A 72 -11.79 9.52 16.28
C GLN A 72 -11.27 8.07 16.24
N LEU A 73 -10.67 7.61 17.34
CA LEU A 73 -10.24 6.21 17.46
C LEU A 73 -11.39 5.24 17.24
N PHE A 74 -12.58 5.52 17.77
CA PHE A 74 -13.77 4.70 17.54
C PHE A 74 -14.13 4.58 16.05
N VAL A 75 -14.08 5.69 15.30
CA VAL A 75 -14.36 5.65 13.85
C VAL A 75 -13.29 4.86 13.11
N GLU A 76 -12.01 5.05 13.44
CA GLU A 76 -10.91 4.32 12.81
C GLU A 76 -10.97 2.81 13.12
N GLU A 77 -11.21 2.44 14.39
CA GLU A 77 -11.38 1.03 14.81
C GLU A 77 -12.61 0.39 14.20
N ARG A 78 -13.70 1.16 14.05
CA ARG A 78 -14.87 0.71 13.31
C ARG A 78 -14.50 0.37 11.88
N LEU A 79 -13.77 1.24 11.16
CA LEU A 79 -13.32 0.94 9.80
C LEU A 79 -12.33 -0.24 9.73
N ARG A 80 -11.43 -0.39 10.71
CA ARG A 80 -10.50 -1.55 10.80
C ARG A 80 -11.23 -2.87 11.06
N SER A 81 -12.32 -2.84 11.82
CA SER A 81 -13.10 -4.04 12.17
C SER A 81 -14.17 -4.36 11.12
N GLU A 82 -14.75 -3.34 10.52
CA GLU A 82 -15.74 -3.44 9.45
C GLU A 82 -15.11 -3.64 8.08
N GLY A 83 -13.79 -3.59 7.88
CA GLY A 83 -13.22 -3.81 6.55
C GLY A 83 -11.70 -3.85 6.49
N GLN A 84 -11.20 -4.16 5.30
CA GLN A 84 -9.77 -4.31 5.01
C GLN A 84 -9.23 -3.06 4.30
N SER A 85 -7.94 -2.78 4.41
CA SER A 85 -7.32 -1.70 3.64
C SER A 85 -7.45 -1.97 2.14
N GLY A 86 -7.65 -0.91 1.36
CA GLY A 86 -7.89 -1.03 -0.06
C GLY A 86 -8.63 0.16 -0.63
N VAL A 87 -8.98 0.07 -1.91
CA VAL A 87 -9.74 1.11 -2.57
C VAL A 87 -11.22 0.85 -2.43
N LYS A 88 -11.96 1.81 -1.89
CA LYS A 88 -13.38 1.71 -1.58
C LYS A 88 -14.26 2.08 -2.76
N GLN A 89 -13.92 3.16 -3.44
CA GLN A 89 -14.74 3.67 -4.54
C GLN A 89 -13.89 4.47 -5.52
N THR A 90 -14.22 4.36 -6.80
CA THR A 90 -13.82 5.32 -7.82
C THR A 90 -15.00 6.04 -8.44
N LEU A 91 -14.72 7.24 -8.94
CA LEU A 91 -15.62 7.90 -9.87
C LEU A 91 -15.74 7.09 -11.17
N VAL A 92 -16.95 6.98 -11.69
CA VAL A 92 -17.22 6.37 -13.00
C VAL A 92 -18.00 7.38 -13.83
N ASN A 93 -17.59 7.58 -15.08
CA ASN A 93 -18.25 8.45 -16.07
C ASN A 93 -19.63 7.95 -16.54
N ALA A 94 -20.39 7.20 -15.74
CA ALA A 94 -21.63 6.60 -16.21
C ALA A 94 -22.71 6.49 -15.13
N SER A 95 -23.95 6.63 -15.60
CA SER A 95 -25.22 6.78 -14.86
C SER A 95 -25.70 5.52 -14.12
N SER A 96 -24.84 4.54 -13.81
CA SER A 96 -25.23 3.33 -13.10
C SER A 96 -24.45 3.14 -11.80
N PRO A 97 -25.14 2.95 -10.66
CA PRO A 97 -24.51 2.75 -9.35
C PRO A 97 -23.74 1.43 -9.23
N PHE A 98 -23.82 0.53 -10.22
CA PHE A 98 -23.16 -0.79 -10.21
C PHE A 98 -21.75 -0.81 -10.83
N MET A 99 -21.23 0.32 -11.33
CA MET A 99 -19.96 0.37 -12.07
C MET A 99 -18.72 0.69 -11.22
N ILE A 100 -18.79 0.53 -9.90
CA ILE A 100 -17.84 1.07 -8.91
C ILE A 100 -16.39 0.54 -9.05
N ILE A 101 -16.13 -0.49 -9.85
CA ILE A 101 -14.83 -1.18 -9.91
C ILE A 101 -13.93 -0.55 -10.98
N LEU A 102 -13.22 0.48 -10.53
CA LEU A 102 -11.84 0.86 -10.78
C LEU A 102 -11.08 0.41 -12.05
N THR A 103 -10.61 1.42 -12.77
CA THR A 103 -9.45 1.36 -13.67
C THR A 103 -8.35 2.28 -13.13
N ILE A 104 -7.27 1.74 -12.55
CA ILE A 104 -6.03 2.52 -12.36
C ILE A 104 -5.33 2.56 -13.71
N SER A 105 -5.15 3.77 -14.24
CA SER A 105 -4.39 4.07 -15.45
C SER A 105 -3.40 5.20 -15.15
N GLU A 106 -2.65 5.68 -16.14
CA GLU A 106 -1.64 6.75 -15.96
C GLU A 106 -2.38 8.03 -15.54
N ASN A 107 -3.65 8.08 -15.94
CA ASN A 107 -4.68 8.98 -15.46
C ASN A 107 -5.57 8.19 -14.49
N SER A 108 -5.13 8.02 -13.25
CA SER A 108 -5.95 7.35 -12.24
C SER A 108 -6.99 8.34 -11.73
N PRO A 109 -8.29 8.04 -11.89
CA PRO A 109 -9.33 8.92 -11.44
C PRO A 109 -9.26 9.10 -9.92
N GLU A 110 -9.89 10.17 -9.45
CA GLU A 110 -10.17 10.39 -8.03
C GLU A 110 -10.76 9.12 -7.40
N PHE A 111 -10.17 8.66 -6.28
CA PHE A 111 -10.64 7.49 -5.56
C PHE A 111 -10.69 7.72 -4.05
N ILE A 112 -11.54 6.94 -3.39
CA ILE A 112 -11.63 6.85 -1.94
C ILE A 112 -10.84 5.63 -1.49
N GLY A 113 -9.79 5.85 -0.71
CA GLY A 113 -8.95 4.80 -0.14
C GLY A 113 -9.20 4.65 1.36
N VAL A 114 -9.02 3.43 1.86
CA VAL A 114 -8.95 3.14 3.29
C VAL A 114 -7.59 2.50 3.58
N LEU A 115 -6.81 3.10 4.48
CA LEU A 115 -5.53 2.58 4.94
C LEU A 115 -5.50 2.56 6.47
N ASN A 116 -5.39 1.37 7.06
CA ASN A 116 -5.38 1.18 8.51
C ASN A 116 -6.49 1.97 9.25
N GLY A 117 -7.73 1.89 8.76
CA GLY A 117 -8.89 2.58 9.34
C GLY A 117 -9.03 4.07 8.99
N VAL A 118 -8.11 4.63 8.20
CA VAL A 118 -8.20 6.02 7.73
C VAL A 118 -8.83 6.06 6.35
N GLU A 119 -10.04 6.60 6.25
CA GLU A 119 -10.72 6.85 4.98
C GLU A 119 -10.39 8.25 4.46
N PHE A 120 -9.93 8.33 3.22
CA PHE A 120 -9.55 9.59 2.58
C PHE A 120 -9.91 9.56 1.09
N ARG A 121 -10.08 10.75 0.49
CA ARG A 121 -10.34 10.90 -0.94
C ARG A 121 -9.13 11.55 -1.58
N THR A 122 -8.57 10.92 -2.60
CA THR A 122 -7.48 11.50 -3.37
C THR A 122 -7.98 12.68 -4.20
N ARG A 123 -7.08 13.47 -4.77
CA ARG A 123 -7.39 14.25 -6.00
C ARG A 123 -7.31 13.33 -7.22
N HIS A 124 -7.47 13.85 -8.43
CA HIS A 124 -7.06 13.11 -9.63
C HIS A 124 -5.56 12.82 -9.57
N ASN A 125 -5.15 11.59 -9.91
CA ASN A 125 -3.78 11.12 -9.72
C ASN A 125 -3.16 10.79 -11.08
N ASP A 126 -2.45 11.76 -11.64
CA ASP A 126 -1.49 11.52 -12.72
C ASP A 126 -0.12 11.31 -12.08
N TYR A 127 0.30 10.07 -11.85
CA TYR A 127 1.60 9.80 -11.23
C TYR A 127 2.62 9.33 -12.26
N ARG A 128 3.84 9.85 -12.12
CA ARG A 128 5.01 9.42 -12.88
C ARG A 128 5.66 8.21 -12.20
N LEU A 129 6.48 7.49 -12.96
CA LEU A 129 7.24 6.33 -12.47
C LEU A 129 8.46 6.79 -11.67
N TYR A 130 8.21 7.25 -10.45
CA TYR A 130 9.24 7.59 -9.46
C TYR A 130 9.40 6.46 -8.45
N MET A 131 10.64 6.25 -8.00
CA MET A 131 10.97 5.37 -6.88
C MET A 131 11.55 6.16 -5.71
N PRO A 132 11.52 5.61 -4.47
CA PRO A 132 12.25 6.18 -3.34
C PRO A 132 13.74 6.33 -3.66
N SER A 133 14.41 7.33 -3.09
CA SER A 133 15.83 7.54 -3.36
C SER A 133 16.70 6.34 -2.99
N SER A 134 17.61 5.96 -3.89
CA SER A 134 18.51 4.83 -3.71
C SER A 134 19.67 5.12 -2.74
N ASN A 135 20.01 6.39 -2.52
CA ASN A 135 21.25 6.78 -1.83
C ASN A 135 21.06 7.68 -0.59
N THR A 136 19.87 8.22 -0.35
CA THR A 136 19.60 9.08 0.81
C THR A 136 18.31 8.70 1.54
N SER A 137 18.30 8.90 2.85
CA SER A 137 17.11 8.79 3.71
C SER A 137 16.36 10.11 3.84
N GLU A 138 16.59 11.08 2.96
CA GLU A 138 15.90 12.37 2.99
C GLU A 138 14.39 12.23 2.75
N TYR A 139 13.59 12.95 3.55
CA TYR A 139 12.14 12.94 3.48
C TYR A 139 11.64 13.27 2.07
N HIS A 140 10.77 12.43 1.51
CA HIS A 140 10.15 12.60 0.18
C HIS A 140 11.13 12.65 -1.00
N LYS A 141 12.42 12.36 -0.80
CA LYS A 141 13.36 12.28 -1.92
C LYS A 141 13.01 11.09 -2.81
N THR A 142 12.87 11.37 -4.09
CA THR A 142 12.52 10.39 -5.14
C THR A 142 13.47 10.50 -6.32
N GLU A 143 13.51 9.45 -7.13
CA GLU A 143 14.33 9.30 -8.34
C GLU A 143 13.46 8.71 -9.45
N GLU A 144 13.70 9.11 -10.71
CA GLU A 144 13.01 8.47 -11.85
C GLU A 144 13.41 7.01 -11.95
N ILE A 145 12.44 6.14 -12.23
CA ILE A 145 12.75 4.74 -12.52
C ILE A 145 13.51 4.69 -13.85
N PRO A 146 14.72 4.10 -13.89
CA PRO A 146 15.47 4.01 -15.13
C PRO A 146 14.70 3.14 -16.13
N PHE A 147 14.52 3.66 -17.33
CA PHE A 147 13.98 2.88 -18.44
C PHE A 147 14.94 1.75 -18.81
N PRO A 148 14.41 0.58 -19.20
CA PRO A 148 15.24 -0.55 -19.56
C PRO A 148 16.07 -0.27 -20.81
N ASP A 149 17.25 -0.87 -20.89
CA ASP A 149 18.10 -0.78 -22.07
C ASP A 149 17.46 -1.44 -23.29
N VAL A 150 17.93 -1.04 -24.47
CA VAL A 150 17.58 -1.70 -25.74
C VAL A 150 18.47 -2.93 -25.91
N PRO A 151 17.92 -4.10 -26.27
CA PRO A 151 18.73 -5.27 -26.58
C PRO A 151 19.81 -4.94 -27.64
N PRO A 152 21.09 -5.30 -27.40
CA PRO A 152 22.17 -5.03 -28.36
C PRO A 152 21.92 -5.62 -29.74
N GLU A 153 21.21 -6.74 -29.82
CA GLU A 153 20.81 -7.42 -31.05
C GLU A 153 19.88 -6.55 -31.91
N VAL A 154 19.08 -5.68 -31.28
CA VAL A 154 18.28 -4.67 -31.99
C VAL A 154 19.17 -3.52 -32.39
N ALA A 155 19.90 -2.92 -31.44
CA ALA A 155 20.69 -1.71 -31.70
C ALA A 155 21.82 -1.90 -32.74
N SER A 156 22.29 -3.14 -32.91
CA SER A 156 23.36 -3.49 -33.86
C SER A 156 22.89 -3.69 -35.31
N LYS A 157 21.57 -3.71 -35.59
CA LYS A 157 21.10 -3.85 -36.98
C LYS A 157 21.37 -2.57 -37.78
N GLY A 158 21.74 -2.74 -39.05
CA GLY A 158 22.21 -1.66 -39.93
C GLY A 158 21.09 -0.78 -40.49
N SER A 159 19.85 -1.26 -40.53
CA SER A 159 18.70 -0.51 -41.01
C SER A 159 17.55 -0.49 -40.01
N LEU A 160 16.71 0.54 -40.10
CA LEU A 160 15.51 0.67 -39.24
C LEU A 160 14.57 -0.53 -39.40
N ASP A 161 14.40 -1.03 -40.62
CA ASP A 161 13.48 -2.14 -40.89
C ASP A 161 13.97 -3.43 -40.22
N GLU A 162 15.27 -3.72 -40.27
CA GLU A 162 15.86 -4.85 -39.54
C GLU A 162 15.77 -4.66 -38.01
N GLN A 163 15.92 -3.42 -37.50
CA GLN A 163 15.71 -3.14 -36.08
C GLN A 163 14.27 -3.40 -35.65
N VAL A 164 13.29 -2.99 -36.46
CA VAL A 164 11.86 -3.21 -36.22
C VAL A 164 11.56 -4.71 -36.18
N GLU A 165 12.04 -5.47 -37.18
CA GLU A 165 11.83 -6.92 -37.24
C GLU A 165 12.44 -7.63 -36.02
N GLU A 166 13.65 -7.28 -35.62
CA GLU A 166 14.29 -7.84 -34.43
C GLU A 166 13.53 -7.47 -33.15
N MET A 167 13.13 -6.20 -32.98
CA MET A 167 12.34 -5.76 -31.83
C MET A 167 11.02 -6.52 -31.72
N ILE A 168 10.34 -6.77 -32.84
CA ILE A 168 9.11 -7.59 -32.89
C ILE A 168 9.37 -8.99 -32.33
N GLU A 169 10.50 -9.61 -32.66
CA GLU A 169 10.83 -10.93 -32.13
C GLU A 169 11.10 -10.95 -30.61
N TRP A 170 11.65 -9.87 -30.05
CA TRP A 170 11.76 -9.70 -28.59
C TRP A 170 10.38 -9.61 -27.92
N PHE A 171 9.43 -8.89 -28.52
CA PHE A 171 8.05 -8.85 -28.06
C PHE A 171 7.31 -10.19 -28.21
N LYS A 172 7.59 -10.96 -29.26
CA LYS A 172 7.10 -12.35 -29.40
C LYS A 172 7.64 -13.25 -28.29
N ALA A 173 8.92 -13.14 -27.98
CA ALA A 173 9.55 -13.89 -26.89
C ALA A 173 8.90 -13.58 -25.54
N TRP A 174 8.67 -12.30 -25.25
CA TRP A 174 7.98 -11.87 -24.03
C TRP A 174 6.53 -12.37 -23.98
N LYS A 175 5.74 -12.18 -25.04
CA LYS A 175 4.33 -12.65 -25.12
C LYS A 175 4.22 -14.15 -24.82
N ASN A 176 5.13 -14.94 -25.38
CA ASN A 176 5.10 -16.40 -25.28
C ASN A 176 5.84 -16.93 -24.04
N GLU A 177 6.38 -16.03 -23.20
CA GLU A 177 7.22 -16.36 -22.04
C GLU A 177 8.41 -17.29 -22.40
N ASN A 178 8.94 -17.15 -23.61
CA ASN A 178 10.01 -18.00 -24.15
C ASN A 178 11.33 -17.22 -24.21
N HIS A 179 12.20 -17.48 -23.24
CA HIS A 179 13.50 -16.83 -23.08
C HIS A 179 14.68 -17.67 -23.60
N THR A 180 14.42 -18.71 -24.40
CA THR A 180 15.49 -19.62 -24.89
C THR A 180 16.40 -18.99 -25.93
N VAL A 181 15.83 -18.15 -26.81
CA VAL A 181 16.56 -17.48 -27.90
C VAL A 181 16.76 -15.99 -27.60
N ARG A 182 15.72 -15.33 -27.07
CA ARG A 182 15.72 -13.91 -26.70
C ARG A 182 15.35 -13.78 -25.25
N ASP A 183 16.35 -13.65 -24.38
CA ASP A 183 16.12 -13.53 -22.94
C ASP A 183 15.64 -12.12 -22.57
N TYR A 184 14.34 -11.89 -22.74
CA TYR A 184 13.70 -10.60 -22.52
C TYR A 184 13.75 -10.12 -21.07
N ARG A 185 14.07 -10.97 -20.07
CA ARG A 185 13.99 -10.63 -18.63
C ARG A 185 14.93 -9.49 -18.22
N ASN A 186 15.97 -9.23 -19.00
CA ASN A 186 16.89 -8.11 -18.79
C ASN A 186 16.37 -6.78 -19.34
N TYR A 187 15.43 -6.81 -20.28
CA TYR A 187 14.99 -5.64 -21.03
C TYR A 187 13.49 -5.34 -20.86
N PHE A 188 12.74 -6.28 -20.31
CA PHE A 188 11.33 -6.14 -19.96
C PHE A 188 11.22 -6.19 -18.44
N LYS A 189 11.20 -5.02 -17.80
CA LYS A 189 11.33 -4.89 -16.35
C LYS A 189 9.97 -4.65 -15.70
N PRO A 190 9.52 -5.53 -14.78
CA PRO A 190 8.32 -5.28 -14.02
C PRO A 190 8.58 -4.27 -12.90
N VAL A 191 7.64 -3.36 -12.75
CA VAL A 191 7.63 -2.29 -11.75
C VAL A 191 6.33 -2.40 -10.97
N LEU A 192 6.42 -2.43 -9.64
CA LEU A 192 5.26 -2.46 -8.75
C LEU A 192 4.99 -1.06 -8.22
N CYS A 193 3.81 -0.52 -8.53
CA CYS A 193 3.36 0.77 -8.00
C CYS A 193 2.44 0.56 -6.79
N TYR A 194 2.57 1.43 -5.79
CA TYR A 194 1.92 1.30 -4.49
C TYR A 194 1.44 2.66 -3.97
N LEU A 195 0.38 2.63 -3.17
CA LEU A 195 -0.14 3.78 -2.45
C LEU A 195 0.45 3.74 -1.04
N GLU A 196 1.15 4.81 -0.65
CA GLU A 196 1.66 4.99 0.69
C GLU A 196 0.87 6.09 1.41
N GLY A 197 0.40 5.81 2.63
CA GLY A 197 -0.28 6.77 3.51
C GLY A 197 0.45 6.92 4.85
N THR A 198 0.47 8.13 5.40
CA THR A 198 1.08 8.40 6.71
C THR A 198 0.43 9.60 7.39
N TRP A 199 0.45 9.60 8.73
CA TRP A 199 0.20 10.81 9.51
C TRP A 199 1.47 11.67 9.53
N THR A 200 1.38 12.91 9.09
CA THR A 200 2.47 13.90 9.16
C THR A 200 2.16 14.93 10.25
N LYS A 201 3.20 15.51 10.84
CA LYS A 201 3.03 16.63 11.77
C LYS A 201 2.37 17.80 11.04
N SER A 202 1.42 18.46 11.70
CA SER A 202 0.71 19.60 11.12
C SER A 202 1.66 20.75 10.82
N THR A 203 1.74 21.15 9.56
CA THR A 203 2.42 22.37 9.10
C THR A 203 1.39 23.45 8.80
N PRO A 204 1.75 24.76 8.81
CA PRO A 204 0.84 25.83 8.40
C PRO A 204 0.44 25.73 6.92
N ASN A 205 1.40 25.32 6.08
CA ASN A 205 1.25 25.18 4.64
C ASN A 205 1.06 23.72 4.24
N ILE A 206 0.44 23.49 3.09
CA ILE A 206 0.35 22.17 2.48
C ILE A 206 1.58 21.97 1.60
N ASP A 207 2.41 20.98 1.95
CA ASP A 207 3.47 20.50 1.07
C ASP A 207 2.91 19.35 0.23
N GLU A 208 2.95 19.49 -1.09
CA GLU A 208 2.49 18.44 -2.00
C GLU A 208 3.36 17.18 -1.85
N PRO A 209 2.76 16.03 -1.49
CA PRO A 209 3.54 14.85 -1.11
C PRO A 209 4.20 14.11 -2.30
N PHE A 210 3.77 14.38 -3.54
CA PHE A 210 4.35 13.84 -4.78
C PHE A 210 3.91 14.66 -6.02
N ASP A 211 4.78 14.70 -7.05
CA ASP A 211 4.50 15.40 -8.31
C ASP A 211 3.36 14.71 -9.09
N SER A 212 2.54 15.53 -9.76
CA SER A 212 1.44 15.08 -10.59
C SER A 212 1.26 15.99 -11.79
N ASP A 213 1.13 15.38 -12.97
CA ASP A 213 1.32 16.08 -14.24
C ASP A 213 0.30 17.19 -14.53
N ARG A 214 -0.94 17.06 -14.03
CA ARG A 214 -2.03 18.01 -14.31
C ARG A 214 -2.75 18.52 -13.06
N HIS A 215 -2.51 17.90 -11.90
CA HIS A 215 -3.26 18.20 -10.67
C HIS A 215 -2.32 18.48 -9.52
N PHE A 216 -2.69 19.47 -8.73
CA PHE A 216 -2.04 19.85 -7.49
C PHE A 216 -3.10 20.03 -6.42
N VAL A 217 -2.72 20.05 -5.14
CA VAL A 217 -3.66 20.41 -4.07
C VAL A 217 -3.91 21.92 -4.14
N ASP A 218 -5.09 22.32 -4.61
CA ASP A 218 -5.46 23.74 -4.68
C ASP A 218 -5.90 24.25 -3.30
N ALA A 219 -4.94 24.42 -2.39
CA ALA A 219 -5.11 25.11 -1.12
C ALA A 219 -3.76 25.56 -0.56
N SER A 220 -3.69 26.78 -0.04
CA SER A 220 -2.48 27.34 0.56
C SER A 220 -2.23 26.84 1.98
N SER A 221 -3.30 26.42 2.68
CA SER A 221 -3.25 25.93 4.05
C SER A 221 -4.26 24.79 4.27
N TRP A 222 -4.02 24.00 5.30
CA TRP A 222 -4.91 22.91 5.70
C TRP A 222 -6.31 23.38 6.07
N PHE A 223 -6.42 24.57 6.67
CA PHE A 223 -7.72 25.16 6.99
C PHE A 223 -8.50 25.52 5.72
N GLU A 224 -7.85 26.12 4.73
CA GLU A 224 -8.48 26.43 3.44
C GLU A 224 -8.96 25.15 2.73
N LEU A 225 -8.13 24.10 2.72
CA LEU A 225 -8.49 22.81 2.16
C LEU A 225 -9.74 22.24 2.87
N GLN A 226 -9.76 22.26 4.20
CA GLN A 226 -10.91 21.81 4.98
C GLN A 226 -12.18 22.59 4.67
N GLU A 227 -12.12 23.92 4.57
CA GLU A 227 -13.29 24.74 4.21
C GLU A 227 -13.80 24.43 2.80
N LYS A 228 -12.89 24.30 1.81
CA LYS A 228 -13.25 23.89 0.44
C LYS A 228 -13.94 22.52 0.44
N ILE A 229 -13.43 21.55 1.20
CA ILE A 229 -14.04 20.22 1.31
C ILE A 229 -15.40 20.27 2.03
N ARG A 230 -15.51 21.02 3.13
CA ARG A 230 -16.77 21.17 3.88
C ARG A 230 -17.84 21.78 2.97
N PHE A 231 -17.50 22.83 2.23
CA PHE A 231 -18.42 23.49 1.31
C PHE A 231 -18.85 22.57 0.16
N THR A 232 -17.90 21.91 -0.51
CA THR A 232 -18.21 20.99 -1.62
C THR A 232 -19.01 19.77 -1.17
N SER A 233 -18.68 19.21 -0.01
CA SER A 233 -19.43 18.08 0.58
C SER A 233 -20.84 18.49 1.01
N TYR A 234 -21.01 19.69 1.58
CA TYR A 234 -22.32 20.21 1.97
C TYR A 234 -23.22 20.53 0.78
N THR A 235 -22.64 21.08 -0.29
CA THR A 235 -23.38 21.49 -1.49
C THR A 235 -23.53 20.37 -2.53
N GLY A 236 -22.79 19.26 -2.39
CA GLY A 236 -22.68 18.21 -3.39
C GLY A 236 -21.98 18.67 -4.69
N ARG A 237 -21.31 19.82 -4.69
CA ARG A 237 -20.59 20.35 -5.86
C ARG A 237 -19.21 19.72 -5.99
N LYS A 238 -18.72 19.65 -7.22
CA LYS A 238 -17.36 19.21 -7.55
C LYS A 238 -16.55 20.37 -8.14
N ASP A 239 -15.26 20.37 -7.88
CA ASP A 239 -14.29 21.19 -8.62
C ASP A 239 -14.02 20.59 -10.00
N ASN A 240 -14.12 21.40 -11.05
CA ASN A 240 -13.93 20.94 -12.43
C ASN A 240 -12.47 20.58 -12.74
N LEU A 241 -11.52 21.10 -11.95
CA LEU A 241 -10.09 20.77 -12.08
C LEU A 241 -9.69 19.57 -11.22
N GLU A 242 -10.62 19.01 -10.45
CA GLU A 242 -10.44 17.83 -9.59
C GLU A 242 -9.25 17.93 -8.62
N ASN A 243 -8.96 19.14 -8.13
CA ASN A 243 -7.76 19.44 -7.33
C ASN A 243 -7.96 19.30 -5.80
N PHE A 244 -9.16 18.91 -5.34
CA PHE A 244 -9.47 18.83 -3.91
C PHE A 244 -9.44 17.39 -3.38
N ALA A 245 -8.36 17.03 -2.68
CA ALA A 245 -8.30 15.80 -1.89
C ALA A 245 -8.99 15.99 -0.53
N TYR A 246 -9.77 15.00 -0.05
CA TYR A 246 -10.19 14.95 1.35
C TYR A 246 -9.12 14.23 2.17
N LEU A 247 -8.37 15.00 2.95
CA LEU A 247 -7.29 14.52 3.80
C LEU A 247 -7.67 14.72 5.28
N PRO A 248 -7.95 13.65 6.04
CA PRO A 248 -8.31 13.75 7.44
C PRO A 248 -7.23 14.41 8.31
N THR A 249 -7.66 14.98 9.42
CA THR A 249 -6.77 15.49 10.49
C THR A 249 -7.10 14.74 11.78
N THR A 250 -6.09 14.46 12.58
CA THR A 250 -6.21 13.79 13.87
C THR A 250 -5.52 14.57 14.97
N ILE A 251 -5.94 14.35 16.22
CA ILE A 251 -5.21 14.77 17.40
C ILE A 251 -4.35 13.58 17.83
N ILE A 252 -3.03 13.67 17.58
CA ILE A 252 -2.12 12.56 17.87
C ILE A 252 -1.58 12.59 19.31
N GLU A 253 -1.47 13.78 19.90
CA GLU A 253 -1.04 13.98 21.29
C GLU A 253 -1.80 15.17 21.87
N GLY A 254 -2.25 15.08 23.13
CA GLY A 254 -3.01 16.15 23.77
C GLY A 254 -2.97 16.06 25.30
N ASN A 255 -2.86 17.21 25.95
CA ASN A 255 -3.06 17.39 27.39
C ASN A 255 -3.99 18.60 27.65
N GLU A 256 -4.19 18.97 28.92
CA GLU A 256 -5.06 20.08 29.33
C GLU A 256 -4.68 21.47 28.76
N THR A 257 -3.49 21.59 28.15
CA THR A 257 -2.92 22.87 27.69
C THR A 257 -2.38 22.87 26.27
N THR A 258 -2.08 21.70 25.68
CA THR A 258 -1.50 21.58 24.35
C THR A 258 -2.15 20.46 23.58
N THR A 259 -2.52 20.72 22.33
CA THR A 259 -3.05 19.72 21.37
C THR A 259 -2.13 19.71 20.16
N VAL A 260 -1.67 18.53 19.77
CA VAL A 260 -0.81 18.30 18.61
C VAL A 260 -1.65 17.63 17.54
N PHE A 261 -1.81 18.33 16.41
CA PHE A 261 -2.52 17.82 15.26
C PHE A 261 -1.55 17.11 14.31
N ALA A 262 -2.06 16.05 13.67
CA ALA A 262 -1.41 15.40 12.55
C ALA A 262 -2.38 15.33 11.37
N GLN A 263 -1.84 15.42 10.17
CA GLN A 263 -2.62 15.40 8.93
C GLN A 263 -2.29 14.14 8.15
N TRP A 264 -3.32 13.55 7.56
CA TRP A 264 -3.13 12.39 6.70
C TRP A 264 -2.58 12.85 5.36
N ASN A 265 -1.48 12.26 4.94
CA ASN A 265 -0.91 12.48 3.62
C ASN A 265 -0.72 11.14 2.90
N TYR A 266 -0.81 11.18 1.58
CA TYR A 266 -0.58 10.02 0.74
C TYR A 266 0.37 10.34 -0.40
N ARG A 267 1.10 9.34 -0.91
CA ARG A 267 1.81 9.42 -2.18
C ARG A 267 1.71 8.12 -2.95
N ILE A 268 1.79 8.21 -4.28
CA ILE A 268 1.92 7.05 -5.15
C ILE A 268 3.34 7.02 -5.66
N LEU A 269 4.02 5.89 -5.45
CA LEU A 269 5.36 5.63 -5.95
C LEU A 269 5.41 4.23 -6.56
N CYS A 270 6.52 3.94 -7.23
CA CYS A 270 6.77 2.70 -7.89
C CYS A 270 8.13 2.13 -7.49
N HIS A 271 8.30 0.82 -7.64
CA HIS A 271 9.49 0.08 -7.28
C HIS A 271 9.85 -0.89 -8.42
N PRO A 272 11.04 -0.79 -9.04
CA PRO A 272 11.50 -1.79 -9.98
C PRO A 272 11.81 -3.09 -9.23
N LEU A 273 11.10 -4.16 -9.54
CA LEU A 273 11.28 -5.45 -8.87
C LEU A 273 12.68 -6.00 -9.18
N LYS A 274 13.30 -6.64 -8.18
CA LYS A 274 14.63 -7.27 -8.36
C LYS A 274 14.59 -8.39 -9.40
N ASP A 275 13.56 -9.23 -9.32
CA ASP A 275 13.37 -10.37 -10.20
C ASP A 275 12.26 -10.12 -11.23
N TYR A 276 12.40 -10.80 -12.37
CA TYR A 276 11.32 -10.82 -13.37
C TYR A 276 10.11 -11.61 -12.84
N LEU A 277 8.95 -10.96 -12.80
CA LEU A 277 7.67 -11.58 -12.51
C LEU A 277 7.00 -12.06 -13.81
N PRO A 278 6.83 -13.38 -14.05
CA PRO A 278 6.12 -13.86 -15.23
C PRO A 278 4.64 -13.47 -15.23
N VAL A 279 4.08 -13.17 -16.41
CA VAL A 279 2.68 -12.73 -16.56
C VAL A 279 1.70 -13.82 -16.12
N ASN A 280 2.06 -15.09 -16.24
CA ASN A 280 1.23 -16.20 -15.74
C ASN A 280 1.15 -16.27 -14.20
N ARG A 281 1.88 -15.42 -13.46
CA ARG A 281 1.68 -15.19 -12.02
C ARG A 281 0.57 -14.20 -11.73
N LEU A 282 -0.08 -13.67 -12.75
CA LEU A 282 -1.22 -12.75 -12.67
C LEU A 282 -2.48 -13.44 -13.23
N ARG A 283 -3.57 -13.40 -12.47
CA ARG A 283 -4.88 -13.94 -12.85
C ARG A 283 -5.91 -12.84 -12.73
N VAL A 284 -6.79 -12.71 -13.70
CA VAL A 284 -7.92 -11.77 -13.63
C VAL A 284 -8.80 -12.13 -12.43
N VAL A 285 -9.23 -11.11 -11.67
CA VAL A 285 -10.22 -11.31 -10.61
C VAL A 285 -11.60 -11.34 -11.23
N ASP A 286 -12.45 -12.29 -10.82
CA ASP A 286 -13.84 -12.38 -11.29
C ASP A 286 -14.71 -11.32 -10.59
N ASP A 287 -14.51 -10.06 -10.96
CA ASP A 287 -15.29 -8.93 -10.45
C ASP A 287 -16.70 -8.94 -11.09
N LEU A 288 -17.58 -9.78 -10.54
CA LEU A 288 -18.92 -10.04 -11.09
C LEU A 288 -19.74 -8.77 -11.32
N ALA A 289 -19.69 -7.78 -10.42
CA ALA A 289 -20.40 -6.52 -10.58
C ALA A 289 -19.96 -5.74 -11.84
N ALA A 290 -18.65 -5.68 -12.09
CA ALA A 290 -18.07 -5.04 -13.27
C ALA A 290 -18.45 -5.80 -14.55
N ARG A 291 -18.47 -7.13 -14.50
CA ARG A 291 -18.86 -7.96 -15.65
C ARG A 291 -20.34 -7.91 -15.94
N LEU A 292 -21.19 -7.98 -14.93
CA LEU A 292 -22.65 -8.01 -15.05
C LEU A 292 -23.16 -6.69 -15.64
N SER A 293 -22.67 -5.55 -15.15
CA SER A 293 -23.06 -4.22 -15.65
C SER A 293 -22.75 -4.04 -17.14
N ARG A 294 -21.73 -4.72 -17.66
CA ARG A 294 -21.31 -4.64 -19.08
C ARG A 294 -21.58 -5.92 -19.88
N LYS A 295 -22.26 -6.91 -19.30
CA LYS A 295 -22.57 -8.22 -19.90
C LYS A 295 -21.32 -8.90 -20.52
N ARG A 296 -20.22 -8.97 -19.76
CA ARG A 296 -18.92 -9.52 -20.22
C ARG A 296 -18.65 -10.92 -19.65
N THR A 297 -18.08 -11.80 -20.47
CA THR A 297 -17.43 -13.03 -19.96
C THR A 297 -16.13 -12.67 -19.24
N VAL A 298 -15.55 -13.62 -18.50
CA VAL A 298 -14.26 -13.40 -17.80
C VAL A 298 -13.13 -13.10 -18.80
N GLU A 299 -13.08 -13.83 -19.92
CA GLU A 299 -12.06 -13.68 -20.97
C GLU A 299 -12.17 -12.30 -21.63
N LYS A 300 -13.40 -11.88 -21.95
CA LYS A 300 -13.64 -10.54 -22.51
C LYS A 300 -13.32 -9.46 -21.48
N HIS A 301 -13.61 -9.68 -20.21
CA HIS A 301 -13.30 -8.70 -19.16
C HIS A 301 -11.79 -8.50 -19.00
N ALA A 302 -11.00 -9.58 -19.00
CA ALA A 302 -9.54 -9.55 -18.91
C ALA A 302 -8.87 -8.65 -19.98
N GLN A 303 -9.51 -8.50 -21.14
CA GLN A 303 -9.07 -7.65 -22.26
C GLN A 303 -9.56 -6.19 -22.17
N THR A 304 -10.09 -5.76 -21.03
CA THR A 304 -10.57 -4.38 -20.83
C THR A 304 -9.73 -3.63 -19.80
N ARG A 305 -9.71 -2.28 -19.90
CA ARG A 305 -9.06 -1.44 -18.89
C ARG A 305 -9.54 -1.76 -17.47
N ALA A 306 -10.82 -2.10 -17.31
CA ALA A 306 -11.50 -2.44 -16.05
C ALA A 306 -11.10 -3.76 -15.41
N ALA A 307 -10.26 -4.57 -16.04
CA ALA A 307 -9.80 -5.81 -15.43
C ALA A 307 -8.79 -5.53 -14.31
N ARG A 308 -9.08 -6.08 -13.15
CA ARG A 308 -8.18 -6.22 -12.02
C ARG A 308 -7.57 -7.61 -11.99
N PHE A 309 -6.40 -7.71 -11.41
CA PHE A 309 -5.60 -8.92 -11.33
C PHE A 309 -5.25 -9.21 -9.87
N GLN A 310 -4.93 -10.47 -9.61
CA GLN A 310 -4.34 -10.92 -8.37
C GLN A 310 -2.99 -11.55 -8.66
N VAL A 311 -2.07 -11.44 -7.70
CA VAL A 311 -0.76 -12.08 -7.73
C VAL A 311 -0.90 -13.50 -7.17
N ASN A 312 -0.27 -14.50 -7.80
CA ASN A 312 -0.30 -15.87 -7.31
C ASN A 312 0.31 -15.93 -5.90
N LEU A 313 -0.32 -16.64 -4.98
CA LEU A 313 0.19 -16.79 -3.61
C LEU A 313 1.59 -17.39 -3.56
N LYS A 314 1.92 -18.28 -4.51
CA LYS A 314 3.25 -18.88 -4.65
C LYS A 314 3.90 -18.43 -5.94
N ASN A 315 5.24 -18.38 -5.95
CA ASN A 315 6.00 -18.14 -7.17
C ASN A 315 6.08 -19.40 -8.06
N ASP A 316 4.93 -19.95 -8.42
CA ASP A 316 4.83 -21.03 -9.40
C ASP A 316 3.76 -20.71 -10.46
N GLY A 317 3.88 -21.32 -11.64
CA GLY A 317 2.97 -21.05 -12.77
C GLY A 317 1.62 -21.72 -12.63
N ARG A 318 1.36 -22.40 -11.51
CA ARG A 318 0.13 -23.15 -11.29
C ARG A 318 -0.75 -22.35 -10.35
N TRP A 319 -1.85 -21.87 -10.88
CA TRP A 319 -2.91 -21.31 -10.07
C TRP A 319 -3.62 -22.41 -9.31
N ARG A 320 -3.67 -22.25 -7.99
CA ARG A 320 -4.37 -23.13 -7.08
C ARG A 320 -5.17 -22.24 -6.14
N ASP A 321 -6.39 -22.62 -5.83
CA ASP A 321 -7.23 -21.88 -4.89
C ASP A 321 -6.86 -22.28 -3.45
N ILE A 322 -5.57 -22.12 -3.12
CA ILE A 322 -5.02 -22.38 -1.79
C ILE A 322 -5.41 -21.21 -0.89
N LYS A 323 -5.92 -21.51 0.31
CA LYS A 323 -6.16 -20.49 1.33
C LYS A 323 -4.83 -20.01 1.89
N GLU A 324 -4.65 -18.70 2.03
CA GLU A 324 -3.44 -18.14 2.63
C GLU A 324 -3.35 -18.56 4.10
N LYS A 325 -2.43 -19.50 4.42
CA LYS A 325 -2.27 -20.01 5.77
C LYS A 325 -1.56 -19.00 6.66
N THR A 326 -1.90 -19.01 7.95
CA THR A 326 -1.16 -18.28 8.98
C THR A 326 0.26 -18.81 9.06
N GLY A 327 1.28 -17.94 9.03
CA GLY A 327 2.67 -18.33 9.19
C GLY A 327 3.51 -18.45 7.91
N THR A 328 2.92 -18.29 6.72
CA THR A 328 3.64 -18.35 5.45
C THR A 328 3.71 -16.98 4.77
N LEU A 329 4.83 -16.65 4.11
CA LEU A 329 4.92 -15.49 3.22
C LEU A 329 4.40 -15.86 1.83
N SER A 330 3.51 -15.03 1.29
CA SER A 330 3.06 -15.10 -0.10
C SER A 330 4.08 -14.46 -1.05
N LEU A 331 3.91 -14.64 -2.35
CA LEU A 331 4.70 -13.91 -3.36
C LEU A 331 4.51 -12.39 -3.22
N LEU A 332 3.28 -11.92 -2.99
CA LEU A 332 3.01 -10.50 -2.78
C LEU A 332 3.75 -9.96 -1.54
N ASP A 333 3.82 -10.75 -0.46
CA ASP A 333 4.63 -10.38 0.71
C ASP A 333 6.10 -10.17 0.36
N LYS A 334 6.67 -11.05 -0.48
CA LYS A 334 8.06 -10.92 -0.94
C LYS A 334 8.24 -9.66 -1.78
N LEU A 335 7.37 -9.42 -2.75
CA LEU A 335 7.44 -8.23 -3.61
C LEU A 335 7.32 -6.93 -2.80
N MET A 336 6.36 -6.86 -1.87
CA MET A 336 6.20 -5.67 -1.01
C MET A 336 7.36 -5.48 -0.04
N SER A 337 8.00 -6.56 0.41
CA SER A 337 9.19 -6.50 1.29
C SER A 337 10.45 -5.91 0.63
N GLU A 338 10.46 -5.77 -0.69
CA GLU A 338 11.53 -5.07 -1.42
C GLU A 338 11.37 -3.53 -1.35
N ILE A 339 10.20 -3.05 -0.96
CA ILE A 339 9.83 -1.63 -1.01
C ILE A 339 10.14 -0.95 0.35
N PRO A 340 10.96 0.11 0.36
CA PRO A 340 11.20 0.87 1.60
C PRO A 340 10.04 1.81 1.93
N GLY A 341 9.91 2.14 3.21
CA GLY A 341 9.03 3.21 3.70
C GLY A 341 9.61 4.61 3.50
N LYS A 342 9.31 5.51 4.44
CA LYS A 342 9.69 6.93 4.37
C LYS A 342 11.20 7.22 4.52
N ASP A 343 12.00 6.24 4.95
CA ASP A 343 13.47 6.36 5.07
C ASP A 343 14.21 5.91 3.79
N ASN A 344 13.47 5.61 2.72
CA ASN A 344 13.98 5.16 1.41
C ASN A 344 14.89 3.91 1.51
N TYR A 345 15.62 3.57 0.45
CA TYR A 345 16.40 2.32 0.41
C TYR A 345 17.50 2.19 1.49
N PRO A 346 18.14 3.27 1.97
CA PRO A 346 19.10 3.17 3.08
C PRO A 346 18.49 2.76 4.43
N ALA A 347 17.16 2.63 4.54
CA ALA A 347 16.49 2.29 5.79
C ALA A 347 17.04 1.00 6.42
N ASN A 348 17.38 1.08 7.70
CA ASN A 348 17.77 -0.06 8.53
C ASN A 348 17.21 0.11 9.94
N ILE A 349 15.97 -0.33 10.15
CA ILE A 349 15.21 -0.11 11.38
C ILE A 349 14.78 -1.47 11.93
N THR A 350 14.91 -1.68 13.23
CA THR A 350 14.42 -2.89 13.91
C THR A 350 13.21 -2.57 14.79
N ASP A 351 12.20 -3.44 14.80
CA ASP A 351 11.03 -3.32 15.67
C ASP A 351 11.23 -4.18 16.93
N GLY A 352 11.45 -3.52 18.08
CA GLY A 352 11.63 -4.18 19.39
C GLY A 352 10.63 -3.71 20.45
N VAL A 353 9.54 -3.07 20.04
CA VAL A 353 8.62 -2.40 20.97
C VAL A 353 7.90 -3.41 21.87
N LEU A 354 7.56 -2.98 23.09
CA LEU A 354 7.08 -3.82 24.20
C LEU A 354 8.10 -4.88 24.69
N GLY A 355 9.34 -4.83 24.21
CA GLY A 355 10.37 -5.83 24.48
C GLY A 355 10.27 -7.06 23.58
N GLN A 356 9.55 -6.96 22.47
CA GLN A 356 9.34 -8.06 21.51
C GLN A 356 10.01 -7.73 20.19
N GLU A 357 11.19 -8.30 19.97
CA GLU A 357 11.93 -8.16 18.72
C GLU A 357 11.23 -8.90 17.57
N ALA A 358 11.06 -8.20 16.45
CA ALA A 358 10.50 -8.74 15.22
C ALA A 358 11.59 -9.41 14.35
N TYR A 359 11.28 -10.61 13.85
CA TYR A 359 12.13 -11.44 13.02
C TYR A 359 11.48 -11.71 11.67
N SER A 360 12.31 -11.86 10.63
CA SER A 360 11.87 -12.21 9.29
C SER A 360 11.25 -13.61 9.26
N LEU A 361 10.18 -13.74 8.47
CA LEU A 361 9.55 -15.03 8.15
C LEU A 361 10.11 -15.63 6.85
N ASP A 362 10.97 -14.91 6.14
CA ASP A 362 11.57 -15.42 4.92
C ASP A 362 12.52 -16.57 5.26
N LEU A 363 12.43 -17.67 4.51
CA LEU A 363 13.23 -18.86 4.75
C LEU A 363 14.72 -18.59 4.49
N GLU A 364 15.02 -17.70 3.55
CA GLU A 364 16.39 -17.29 3.22
C GLU A 364 17.00 -16.38 4.29
N GLN A 365 16.16 -15.64 5.02
CA GLN A 365 16.55 -14.71 6.08
C GLN A 365 16.08 -15.19 7.47
N GLY A 366 15.73 -16.47 7.58
CA GLY A 366 15.02 -17.01 8.73
C GLY A 366 15.83 -16.87 10.01
N GLY A 367 15.28 -16.16 11.00
CA GLY A 367 15.94 -15.92 12.29
C GLY A 367 16.80 -14.64 12.34
N GLN A 368 16.88 -13.87 11.25
CA GLN A 368 17.43 -12.52 11.28
C GLN A 368 16.38 -11.53 11.79
N LYS A 369 16.85 -10.45 12.43
CA LYS A 369 15.98 -9.32 12.80
C LYS A 369 15.37 -8.74 11.53
N LEU A 370 14.06 -8.48 11.59
CA LEU A 370 13.33 -7.89 10.47
C LEU A 370 13.74 -6.43 10.30
N ASN A 371 14.11 -6.04 9.08
CA ASN A 371 14.24 -4.63 8.74
C ASN A 371 12.84 -4.03 8.60
N ALA A 372 12.35 -3.45 9.69
CA ALA A 372 11.04 -2.82 9.77
C ALA A 372 10.94 -1.53 8.96
N GLY A 373 12.05 -1.01 8.39
CA GLY A 373 12.02 0.12 7.45
C GLY A 373 11.45 -0.22 6.07
N TYR A 374 11.21 -1.51 5.80
CA TYR A 374 10.62 -2.02 4.56
C TYR A 374 9.20 -2.53 4.81
N TYR A 375 8.35 -2.48 3.78
CA TYR A 375 6.95 -2.82 3.90
C TYR A 375 6.72 -4.31 4.16
N HIS A 376 6.08 -4.61 5.28
CA HIS A 376 5.73 -5.98 5.65
C HIS A 376 4.41 -5.99 6.43
N ARG A 377 3.66 -7.08 6.31
CA ARG A 377 2.42 -7.30 7.08
C ARG A 377 2.52 -8.46 8.05
N ARG A 378 3.53 -9.33 7.90
CA ARG A 378 3.78 -10.51 8.77
C ARG A 378 5.18 -10.46 9.36
N TYR A 379 5.30 -10.87 10.62
CA TYR A 379 6.59 -10.98 11.31
C TYR A 379 6.53 -12.07 12.38
N LYS A 380 7.69 -12.52 12.87
CA LYS A 380 7.80 -13.49 13.97
C LYS A 380 8.35 -12.80 15.22
N VAL A 381 7.85 -13.17 16.40
CA VAL A 381 8.46 -12.83 17.69
C VAL A 381 8.91 -14.10 18.41
N LEU A 382 9.92 -14.01 19.29
CA LEU A 382 10.40 -15.17 20.04
C LEU A 382 9.42 -15.62 21.13
N GLU A 383 8.79 -14.66 21.80
CA GLU A 383 7.82 -14.92 22.87
C GLU A 383 6.46 -15.32 22.30
N LYS A 384 5.83 -16.33 22.91
CA LYS A 384 4.47 -16.74 22.53
C LYS A 384 3.42 -15.81 23.11
N GLY A 385 2.37 -15.55 22.34
CA GLY A 385 1.19 -14.85 22.85
C GLY A 385 0.29 -15.72 23.71
N ALA A 386 -0.81 -15.13 24.20
CA ALA A 386 -1.86 -15.86 24.91
C ALA A 386 -2.50 -16.99 24.07
N MET A 387 -2.50 -16.85 22.74
CA MET A 387 -2.97 -17.88 21.80
C MET A 387 -1.85 -18.84 21.36
N GLY A 388 -0.66 -18.79 21.98
CA GLY A 388 0.50 -19.65 21.68
C GLY A 388 1.21 -19.44 20.35
N ILE A 389 0.70 -18.55 19.51
CA ILE A 389 1.27 -18.24 18.19
C ILE A 389 2.44 -17.23 18.31
N GLN A 390 3.53 -17.51 17.59
CA GLN A 390 4.71 -16.63 17.46
C GLN A 390 4.67 -15.71 16.23
N THR A 391 3.96 -16.11 15.17
CA THR A 391 3.75 -15.27 14.00
C THR A 391 2.67 -14.23 14.28
N ARG A 392 2.95 -12.98 13.90
CA ARG A 392 2.05 -11.84 14.06
C ARG A 392 1.70 -11.25 12.72
N HIS A 393 0.52 -10.66 12.66
CA HIS A 393 0.00 -9.93 11.53
C HIS A 393 -0.23 -8.48 11.94
N ARG A 394 0.22 -7.52 11.13
CA ARG A 394 -0.06 -6.09 11.33
C ARG A 394 -1.48 -5.78 10.85
N GLY A 395 -2.20 -4.89 11.54
CA GLY A 395 -3.61 -4.62 11.19
C GLY A 395 -4.59 -5.74 11.55
N PHE A 396 -4.26 -6.56 12.57
CA PHE A 396 -5.09 -7.65 13.06
C PHE A 396 -5.41 -8.71 12.00
N SER A 397 -6.52 -8.58 11.28
CA SER A 397 -6.97 -9.50 10.23
C SER A 397 -7.00 -8.88 8.83
N ASP A 398 -6.50 -7.65 8.68
CA ASP A 398 -6.44 -6.97 7.39
C ASP A 398 -5.33 -7.58 6.52
N PRO A 399 -5.64 -8.39 5.49
CA PRO A 399 -4.63 -9.01 4.66
C PRO A 399 -3.91 -7.96 3.78
N ASN A 400 -4.46 -6.78 3.57
CA ASN A 400 -3.94 -5.86 2.56
C ASN A 400 -2.98 -4.81 3.13
N LEU A 401 -2.89 -4.69 4.45
CA LEU A 401 -2.12 -3.64 5.10
C LEU A 401 -0.64 -3.99 5.26
N PHE A 402 0.21 -3.32 4.49
CA PHE A 402 1.66 -3.34 4.70
C PHE A 402 2.10 -2.14 5.53
N VAL A 403 3.07 -2.33 6.42
CA VAL A 403 3.56 -1.26 7.31
C VAL A 403 5.08 -1.20 7.24
N ALA A 404 5.61 0.02 7.25
CA ALA A 404 7.03 0.30 7.43
C ALA A 404 7.22 1.32 8.55
N MET A 405 8.21 1.12 9.40
CA MET A 405 8.68 2.09 10.39
C MET A 405 9.56 3.16 9.72
N THR A 406 9.69 4.30 10.37
CA THR A 406 10.47 5.43 9.84
C THR A 406 11.08 6.26 10.96
N THR A 407 12.24 6.86 10.70
CA THR A 407 12.90 7.80 11.61
C THR A 407 12.54 9.27 11.32
N GLN A 408 11.92 9.55 10.17
CA GLN A 408 11.60 10.91 9.71
C GLN A 408 10.91 11.78 10.76
N GLU A 409 11.40 13.00 10.95
CA GLU A 409 10.81 13.93 11.92
C GLU A 409 9.44 14.44 11.49
N ASN A 410 9.18 14.50 10.19
CA ASN A 410 7.92 14.99 9.62
C ASN A 410 6.76 14.01 9.83
N VAL A 411 7.06 12.74 10.12
CA VAL A 411 6.05 11.71 10.41
C VAL A 411 5.63 11.81 11.87
N ALA A 412 4.33 11.84 12.10
CA ALA A 412 3.75 11.93 13.42
C ALA A 412 3.76 10.53 14.07
N GLY A 413 4.38 10.43 15.24
CA GLY A 413 4.51 9.18 15.99
C GLY A 413 3.58 9.12 17.20
N LEU A 414 3.28 7.90 17.64
CA LEU A 414 2.58 7.65 18.90
C LEU A 414 3.57 7.24 19.98
N LYS A 415 3.44 7.88 21.15
CA LYS A 415 4.26 7.59 22.32
C LYS A 415 3.51 6.70 23.30
N LEU A 416 4.17 5.66 23.79
CA LEU A 416 3.63 4.73 24.78
C LEU A 416 4.60 4.58 25.95
N ASN A 417 4.14 4.96 27.15
CA ASN A 417 4.85 4.71 28.39
C ASN A 417 4.50 3.31 28.91
N VAL A 418 5.49 2.41 28.89
CA VAL A 418 5.37 1.04 29.39
C VAL A 418 6.16 0.91 30.67
N CYS A 419 5.48 0.61 31.77
CA CYS A 419 6.10 0.40 33.06
C CYS A 419 6.04 -1.07 33.47
N LYS A 420 7.19 -1.67 33.78
CA LYS A 420 7.31 -3.07 34.22
C LYS A 420 7.88 -3.12 35.64
N GLY A 421 7.46 -4.13 36.42
CA GLY A 421 7.93 -4.38 37.78
C GLY A 421 6.91 -4.06 38.87
N PRO A 422 7.12 -4.56 40.11
CA PRO A 422 6.28 -4.25 41.27
C PRO A 422 6.39 -2.76 41.61
N ASP A 423 5.35 -2.17 42.22
CA ASP A 423 5.24 -0.71 42.43
C ASP A 423 6.48 -0.06 43.08
N ARG A 424 7.21 -0.80 43.92
CA ARG A 424 8.44 -0.31 44.58
C ARG A 424 9.67 -0.24 43.66
N ASN A 425 9.71 -1.00 42.57
CA ASN A 425 10.81 -1.07 41.58
C ASN A 425 10.26 -0.95 40.14
N LYS A 426 9.29 -0.06 39.93
CA LYS A 426 8.63 0.15 38.63
C LYS A 426 9.58 0.87 37.67
N THR A 427 10.07 0.17 36.66
CA THR A 427 10.88 0.76 35.57
C THR A 427 9.96 1.13 34.42
N CYS A 428 9.88 2.42 34.09
CA CYS A 428 9.11 2.94 32.97
C CYS A 428 10.02 3.23 31.77
N THR A 429 9.59 2.76 30.61
CA THR A 429 10.23 3.00 29.31
C THR A 429 9.24 3.68 28.39
N GLN A 430 9.66 4.76 27.73
CA GLN A 430 8.85 5.40 26.71
C GLN A 430 9.25 4.85 25.35
N ASN A 431 8.26 4.33 24.61
CA ASN A 431 8.41 3.95 23.22
C ASN A 431 7.81 5.05 22.35
N ASP A 432 8.46 5.38 21.23
CA ASP A 432 7.94 6.27 20.20
C ASP A 432 7.96 5.51 18.88
N GLN A 433 6.81 5.34 18.25
CA GLN A 433 6.68 4.64 16.98
C GLN A 433 6.08 5.56 15.92
N LYS A 434 6.81 5.68 14.80
CA LYS A 434 6.38 6.34 13.58
C LYS A 434 6.31 5.31 12.46
N VAL A 435 5.23 5.32 11.71
CA VAL A 435 4.96 4.33 10.68
C VAL A 435 4.31 4.97 9.46
N SER A 436 4.57 4.38 8.29
CA SER A 436 3.79 4.57 7.08
C SER A 436 3.11 3.26 6.68
N TYR A 437 2.01 3.37 5.96
CA TYR A 437 1.15 2.26 5.54
C TYR A 437 1.13 2.18 4.03
N ALA A 438 1.04 0.98 3.46
CA ALA A 438 0.93 0.81 2.02
C ALA A 438 -0.01 -0.31 1.58
N ILE A 439 -0.56 -0.13 0.37
CA ILE A 439 -1.23 -1.17 -0.42
C ILE A 439 -0.63 -1.19 -1.83
N PRO A 440 -0.52 -2.35 -2.49
CA PRO A 440 -0.14 -2.40 -3.89
C PRO A 440 -1.25 -1.78 -4.76
N LEU A 441 -0.87 -1.18 -5.89
CA LEU A 441 -1.81 -0.61 -6.87
C LEU A 441 -1.80 -1.40 -8.18
N GLU A 442 -0.62 -1.56 -8.78
CA GLU A 442 -0.48 -2.24 -10.07
C GLU A 442 0.93 -2.74 -10.32
N ILE A 443 1.05 -3.63 -11.30
CA ILE A 443 2.32 -4.05 -11.89
C ILE A 443 2.37 -3.58 -13.34
N ILE A 444 3.46 -2.90 -13.68
CA ILE A 444 3.74 -2.33 -14.99
C ILE A 444 4.96 -3.01 -15.58
N TYR A 445 4.87 -3.50 -16.81
CA TYR A 445 6.03 -4.00 -17.55
C TYR A 445 6.60 -2.90 -18.44
N LEU A 446 7.75 -2.35 -18.04
CA LEU A 446 8.55 -1.49 -18.89
C LEU A 446 9.17 -2.31 -20.02
N THR A 447 9.39 -1.67 -21.16
CA THR A 447 9.83 -2.35 -22.38
C THR A 447 10.97 -1.59 -23.04
N PRO A 448 11.75 -2.23 -23.93
CA PRO A 448 12.83 -1.54 -24.65
C PRO A 448 12.37 -0.32 -25.46
N LEU A 449 11.07 -0.23 -25.80
CA LEU A 449 10.51 0.92 -26.52
C LEU A 449 10.72 2.24 -25.78
N ASN A 450 10.83 2.21 -24.45
CA ASN A 450 11.03 3.39 -23.63
C ASN A 450 12.36 4.10 -23.93
N ASN A 451 13.38 3.38 -24.41
CA ASN A 451 14.70 3.93 -24.76
C ASN A 451 15.08 3.71 -26.24
N TRP A 452 14.27 2.99 -27.03
CA TRP A 452 14.59 2.71 -28.42
C TRP A 452 14.39 3.93 -29.31
N ASN A 453 15.50 4.61 -29.62
CA ASN A 453 15.55 5.84 -30.41
C ASN A 453 16.36 5.65 -31.71
N PRO A 454 15.84 4.92 -32.71
CA PRO A 454 16.58 4.62 -33.94
C PRO A 454 16.78 5.84 -34.85
N HIS A 455 16.03 6.92 -34.62
CA HIS A 455 16.17 8.18 -35.35
C HIS A 455 17.12 9.18 -34.67
N ASN A 456 17.73 8.79 -33.53
CA ASN A 456 18.61 9.65 -32.74
C ASN A 456 17.98 11.03 -32.42
N LEU A 457 16.68 11.04 -32.10
CA LEU A 457 15.96 12.25 -31.73
C LEU A 457 16.56 12.85 -30.45
N THR A 458 16.79 14.16 -30.46
CA THR A 458 17.41 14.85 -29.32
C THR A 458 16.44 14.96 -28.14
N TYR A 459 16.82 14.40 -26.99
CA TYR A 459 16.13 14.64 -25.72
C TYR A 459 16.61 15.95 -25.10
N LYS A 460 15.67 16.87 -24.90
CA LYS A 460 15.94 18.23 -24.42
C LYS A 460 15.72 18.42 -22.90
N GLY A 461 15.51 17.32 -22.17
CA GLY A 461 15.32 17.34 -20.72
C GLY A 461 13.89 17.63 -20.29
N ASP A 462 13.74 18.17 -19.08
CA ASP A 462 12.46 18.52 -18.48
C ASP A 462 11.75 19.64 -19.27
N GLU A 463 10.46 19.48 -19.54
CA GLU A 463 9.63 20.41 -20.32
C GLU A 463 9.54 21.81 -19.72
N ARG A 464 9.78 21.93 -18.40
CA ARG A 464 9.71 23.17 -17.63
C ARG A 464 10.99 24.00 -17.76
N LEU A 465 12.10 23.38 -18.19
CA LEU A 465 13.39 24.04 -18.41
C LEU A 465 13.48 24.70 -19.79
N ASP A 466 14.36 25.69 -19.92
CA ASP A 466 14.47 26.51 -21.14
C ASP A 466 14.74 25.67 -22.40
N HIS A 467 15.62 24.67 -22.31
CA HIS A 467 15.89 23.78 -23.43
C HIS A 467 14.68 22.88 -23.76
N GLY A 468 13.97 22.36 -22.75
CA GLY A 468 12.78 21.52 -22.94
C GLY A 468 11.60 22.28 -23.58
N LYS A 469 11.43 23.57 -23.26
CA LYS A 469 10.39 24.44 -23.88
C LYS A 469 10.57 24.62 -25.39
N THR A 470 11.80 24.49 -25.90
CA THR A 470 12.07 24.67 -27.34
C THR A 470 11.39 23.61 -28.22
N VAL A 471 11.04 22.44 -27.68
CA VAL A 471 10.36 21.36 -28.41
C VAL A 471 9.05 21.83 -29.06
N THR A 472 8.32 22.72 -28.38
CA THR A 472 7.02 23.26 -28.81
C THR A 472 7.08 24.74 -29.18
N ALA A 473 8.27 25.34 -29.25
CA ALA A 473 8.43 26.74 -29.62
C ALA A 473 7.91 27.01 -31.05
N ASP A 474 7.69 28.29 -31.37
CA ASP A 474 7.29 28.75 -32.72
C ASP A 474 5.99 28.12 -33.25
N GLY A 475 5.09 27.72 -32.35
CA GLY A 475 3.79 27.13 -32.69
C GLY A 475 3.88 25.71 -33.26
N ARG A 476 4.94 24.97 -32.91
CA ARG A 476 5.09 23.54 -33.19
C ARG A 476 4.10 22.72 -32.36
N ASN A 477 3.39 21.82 -33.02
CA ASN A 477 2.28 21.06 -32.42
C ASN A 477 2.30 19.57 -32.78
N GLY A 478 3.42 19.08 -33.34
CA GLY A 478 3.59 17.70 -33.79
C GLY A 478 3.04 17.42 -35.18
N GLY A 479 2.78 18.47 -35.98
CA GLY A 479 2.34 18.34 -37.37
C GLY A 479 3.40 17.66 -38.26
N LYS A 480 2.97 17.15 -39.42
CA LYS A 480 3.83 16.36 -40.33
C LYS A 480 4.71 17.20 -41.26
N THR A 481 4.75 18.51 -41.07
CA THR A 481 5.56 19.44 -41.85
C THR A 481 6.72 19.96 -41.01
N LYS A 482 7.83 20.36 -41.64
CA LYS A 482 9.05 20.83 -40.95
C LYS A 482 8.79 21.99 -39.96
N THR A 483 7.84 22.86 -40.27
CA THR A 483 7.45 24.03 -39.45
C THR A 483 6.49 23.69 -38.31
N LYS A 484 5.82 22.53 -38.35
CA LYS A 484 4.83 22.12 -37.33
C LYS A 484 5.25 20.91 -36.51
N ALA A 485 6.20 20.11 -36.99
CA ALA A 485 6.82 19.01 -36.26
C ALA A 485 7.45 19.51 -34.96
N TYR A 486 7.51 18.66 -33.92
CA TYR A 486 8.25 19.00 -32.71
C TYR A 486 9.74 19.06 -32.98
N ASP A 487 10.47 19.89 -32.23
CA ASP A 487 11.93 20.03 -32.36
C ASP A 487 12.65 19.19 -31.29
N GLY A 488 12.82 17.90 -31.57
CA GLY A 488 13.25 16.90 -30.58
C GLY A 488 12.12 16.44 -29.65
N VAL A 489 12.49 15.91 -28.49
CA VAL A 489 11.59 15.38 -27.46
C VAL A 489 11.94 15.93 -26.08
N ASN A 490 10.98 15.95 -25.15
CA ASN A 490 11.18 16.34 -23.74
C ASN A 490 10.38 15.41 -22.82
N SER A 491 10.47 15.59 -21.49
CA SER A 491 9.78 14.77 -20.48
C SER A 491 8.27 14.64 -20.68
N LYS A 492 7.60 15.65 -21.27
CA LYS A 492 6.15 15.66 -21.52
C LYS A 492 5.76 15.21 -22.94
N ILE A 493 6.58 15.53 -23.93
CA ILE A 493 6.39 15.22 -25.35
C ILE A 493 7.44 14.17 -25.72
N TYR A 494 7.16 12.93 -25.32
CA TYR A 494 8.08 11.81 -25.46
C TYR A 494 7.62 10.82 -26.54
N TYR A 495 7.93 11.16 -27.79
CA TYR A 495 7.57 10.38 -28.98
C TYR A 495 8.85 9.95 -29.71
N ILE A 496 9.30 8.71 -29.52
CA ILE A 496 10.54 8.20 -30.14
C ILE A 496 10.35 6.90 -30.90
N THR A 497 9.27 6.15 -30.64
CA THR A 497 9.01 4.87 -31.28
C THR A 497 8.63 5.07 -32.75
N PRO A 498 9.32 4.42 -33.70
CA PRO A 498 8.98 4.50 -35.12
C PRO A 498 7.53 4.07 -35.39
N ASN A 499 6.82 4.83 -36.23
CA ASN A 499 5.44 4.48 -36.59
C ASN A 499 5.30 3.08 -37.20
N ARG A 500 6.34 2.60 -37.91
CA ARG A 500 6.35 1.26 -38.54
C ARG A 500 6.30 0.10 -37.55
N PHE A 501 6.61 0.32 -36.28
CA PHE A 501 6.59 -0.74 -35.26
C PHE A 501 5.15 -1.20 -34.93
N PHE A 502 4.17 -0.31 -35.09
CA PHE A 502 2.77 -0.58 -34.76
C PHE A 502 1.88 -0.61 -36.01
N THR A 503 0.84 -1.44 -35.96
CA THR A 503 -0.30 -1.46 -36.88
C THR A 503 -1.55 -0.90 -36.21
N GLY A 504 -2.39 -0.22 -36.99
CA GLY A 504 -3.64 0.37 -36.49
C GLY A 504 -3.45 1.62 -35.61
N ASN A 505 -4.49 1.99 -34.88
CA ASN A 505 -4.53 3.15 -33.98
C ASN A 505 -4.39 2.71 -32.51
N GLU A 506 -4.23 3.67 -31.61
CA GLU A 506 -4.30 3.44 -30.16
C GLU A 506 -5.55 2.62 -29.76
N THR A 507 -5.37 1.70 -28.80
CA THR A 507 -6.43 0.78 -28.37
C THR A 507 -7.04 1.23 -27.04
N ASN A 508 -8.37 1.17 -26.92
CA ASN A 508 -9.11 1.58 -25.71
C ASN A 508 -8.82 3.03 -25.25
N VAL A 509 -8.85 3.99 -26.19
CA VAL A 509 -8.64 5.43 -25.93
C VAL A 509 -9.72 5.99 -24.99
N ASP A 510 -9.30 6.76 -23.99
CA ASP A 510 -10.14 7.54 -23.08
C ASP A 510 -9.89 9.05 -23.24
N ALA A 511 -10.85 9.88 -22.83
CA ALA A 511 -10.73 11.34 -22.91
C ALA A 511 -9.58 11.91 -22.06
N ALA A 512 -9.14 11.19 -21.02
CA ALA A 512 -8.00 11.58 -20.20
C ALA A 512 -6.64 11.25 -20.85
N ASP A 513 -6.59 10.40 -21.87
CA ASP A 513 -5.36 10.01 -22.55
C ASP A 513 -4.81 11.19 -23.37
N THR A 514 -3.57 11.62 -23.08
CA THR A 514 -2.94 12.79 -23.72
C THR A 514 -2.11 12.44 -24.96
N THR A 515 -1.99 11.14 -25.26
CA THR A 515 -1.19 10.63 -26.36
C THR A 515 -1.86 10.88 -27.70
N LYS A 516 -1.14 11.54 -28.61
CA LYS A 516 -1.52 11.60 -30.03
C LYS A 516 -1.07 10.32 -30.72
N ASP A 517 -1.92 9.75 -31.57
CA ASP A 517 -1.65 8.47 -32.23
C ASP A 517 -0.39 8.52 -33.14
N LEU A 518 -0.17 9.65 -33.84
CA LEU A 518 1.00 9.84 -34.71
C LEU A 518 1.42 11.31 -34.75
N VAL A 519 2.71 11.58 -34.55
CA VAL A 519 3.28 12.94 -34.60
C VAL A 519 4.53 13.00 -35.46
N GLY A 520 4.82 14.20 -35.98
CA GLY A 520 6.10 14.53 -36.61
C GLY A 520 7.08 15.11 -35.60
N VAL A 521 8.31 14.60 -35.59
CA VAL A 521 9.44 15.11 -34.79
C VAL A 521 10.64 15.33 -35.70
N LEU A 522 11.34 16.45 -35.52
CA LEU A 522 12.59 16.74 -36.22
C LEU A 522 13.74 15.94 -35.62
N ASP A 523 14.50 15.28 -36.48
CA ASP A 523 15.78 14.70 -36.11
C ASP A 523 16.91 15.78 -36.13
N PRO A 524 18.14 15.45 -35.71
CA PRO A 524 19.25 16.41 -35.71
C PRO A 524 19.60 16.99 -37.09
N THR A 525 19.20 16.33 -38.17
CA THR A 525 19.40 16.83 -39.55
C THR A 525 18.26 17.75 -40.02
N GLY A 526 17.22 17.89 -39.21
CA GLY A 526 16.03 18.69 -39.52
C GLY A 526 15.05 18.01 -40.47
N GLU A 527 15.15 16.68 -40.63
CA GLU A 527 14.16 15.87 -41.33
C GLU A 527 13.00 15.49 -40.39
N VAL A 528 11.79 15.44 -40.94
CA VAL A 528 10.59 15.06 -40.17
C VAL A 528 10.51 13.54 -40.09
N ARG A 529 10.59 13.00 -38.89
CA ARG A 529 10.36 11.59 -38.57
C ARG A 529 8.95 11.40 -38.02
N GLN A 530 8.28 10.35 -38.48
CA GLN A 530 6.94 9.99 -38.02
C GLN A 530 7.04 8.94 -36.92
N VAL A 531 6.65 9.34 -35.72
CA VAL A 531 6.85 8.58 -34.49
C VAL A 531 5.57 8.54 -33.65
N ARG A 532 5.49 7.54 -32.78
CA ARG A 532 4.41 7.35 -31.80
C ARG A 532 4.94 7.48 -30.39
N ALA A 533 4.01 7.63 -29.44
CA ALA A 533 4.34 7.72 -28.03
C ALA A 533 5.05 6.45 -27.57
N SER A 534 6.09 6.64 -26.74
CA SER A 534 6.91 5.55 -26.20
C SER A 534 6.68 5.35 -24.70
N GLY A 535 5.69 6.06 -24.16
CA GLY A 535 5.24 5.93 -22.78
C GLY A 535 4.54 4.61 -22.50
N VAL A 536 4.23 4.38 -21.23
CA VAL A 536 3.55 3.17 -20.78
C VAL A 536 2.08 3.25 -21.16
N ARG A 537 1.52 2.17 -21.69
CA ARG A 537 0.09 2.07 -22.01
C ARG A 537 -0.55 0.96 -21.19
N ILE A 538 -1.88 0.99 -21.03
CA ILE A 538 -2.56 -0.23 -20.54
C ILE A 538 -2.39 -1.35 -21.57
N PHE A 539 -2.65 -1.03 -22.84
CA PHE A 539 -2.45 -1.91 -23.98
C PHE A 539 -1.57 -1.20 -25.00
N LEU A 540 -0.55 -1.89 -25.49
CA LEU A 540 0.17 -1.45 -26.68
C LEU A 540 -0.76 -1.52 -27.91
N PRO A 541 -0.58 -0.63 -28.90
CA PRO A 541 -1.19 -0.81 -30.21
C PRO A 541 -0.81 -2.17 -30.79
N ASP A 542 -1.54 -2.61 -31.82
CA ASP A 542 -1.27 -3.88 -32.46
C ASP A 542 0.18 -3.93 -32.99
N ILE A 543 0.91 -4.98 -32.65
CA ILE A 543 2.28 -5.20 -33.14
C ILE A 543 2.23 -6.31 -34.18
N PRO A 544 2.74 -6.10 -35.41
CA PRO A 544 2.68 -7.09 -36.48
C PRO A 544 3.19 -8.48 -36.06
N GLY A 545 2.35 -9.50 -36.23
CA GLY A 545 2.67 -10.89 -35.88
C GLY A 545 2.75 -11.20 -34.38
N VAL A 546 2.50 -10.21 -33.51
CA VAL A 546 2.44 -10.38 -32.04
C VAL A 546 1.02 -10.14 -31.52
N GLY A 547 0.32 -9.15 -32.05
CA GLY A 547 -1.00 -8.74 -31.55
C GLY A 547 -0.91 -7.64 -30.49
N ILE A 548 -2.05 -7.39 -29.84
CA ILE A 548 -2.18 -6.43 -28.73
C ILE A 548 -1.61 -7.05 -27.45
N LEU A 549 -0.76 -6.30 -26.74
CA LEU A 549 -0.16 -6.71 -25.46
C LEU A 549 -0.53 -5.76 -24.34
N ARG A 550 -0.81 -6.30 -23.15
CA ARG A 550 -1.06 -5.53 -21.94
C ARG A 550 0.24 -5.28 -21.20
N GLN A 551 0.52 -4.01 -20.84
CA GLN A 551 1.67 -3.67 -19.99
C GLN A 551 1.28 -3.46 -18.52
N ARG A 552 0.01 -3.12 -18.24
CA ARG A 552 -0.42 -2.73 -16.89
C ARG A 552 -1.46 -3.66 -16.31
N TYR A 553 -1.20 -4.10 -15.09
CA TYR A 553 -1.99 -5.09 -14.37
C TYR A 553 -2.35 -4.50 -13.01
N PRO A 554 -3.51 -3.84 -12.88
CA PRO A 554 -4.00 -3.36 -11.59
C PRO A 554 -4.16 -4.54 -10.63
N ILE A 555 -3.48 -4.50 -9.49
CA ILE A 555 -3.51 -5.54 -8.44
C ILE A 555 -4.05 -5.00 -7.11
N MET A 556 -4.60 -3.79 -7.10
CA MET A 556 -5.07 -3.18 -5.87
C MET A 556 -6.12 -4.03 -5.14
N PRO A 557 -6.08 -4.06 -3.82
CA PRO A 557 -7.17 -4.60 -3.03
C PRO A 557 -8.38 -3.65 -3.06
N ILE A 558 -9.57 -4.23 -3.00
CA ILE A 558 -10.81 -3.48 -2.80
C ILE A 558 -11.07 -3.42 -1.29
N HIS A 559 -11.44 -2.25 -0.76
CA HIS A 559 -11.94 -2.14 0.60
C HIS A 559 -13.28 -2.86 0.66
N VAL A 560 -13.27 -4.03 1.29
CA VAL A 560 -14.44 -4.87 1.46
C VAL A 560 -15.02 -4.63 2.85
N GLU A 561 -16.29 -4.25 2.91
CA GLU A 561 -17.04 -4.22 4.17
C GLU A 561 -17.19 -5.66 4.71
N GLY A 562 -16.54 -5.98 5.82
CA GLY A 562 -16.64 -7.21 6.59
C GLY A 562 -17.94 -7.40 7.38
N SER A 563 -19.02 -6.70 7.01
CA SER A 563 -20.34 -6.92 7.59
C SER A 563 -20.81 -8.36 7.34
N THR A 564 -21.65 -8.90 8.22
CA THR A 564 -22.21 -10.25 8.05
C THR A 564 -23.00 -10.36 6.75
N ALA A 565 -23.76 -9.33 6.39
CA ALA A 565 -24.49 -9.26 5.13
C ALA A 565 -23.56 -9.38 3.91
N TRP A 566 -22.43 -8.68 3.91
CA TRP A 566 -21.48 -8.77 2.81
C TRP A 566 -20.83 -10.15 2.70
N LYS A 567 -20.47 -10.77 3.83
CA LYS A 567 -19.91 -12.14 3.86
C LYS A 567 -20.88 -13.15 3.26
N GLU A 568 -22.16 -13.06 3.61
CA GLU A 568 -23.22 -13.90 3.02
C GLU A 568 -23.39 -13.61 1.52
N ILE A 569 -23.33 -12.35 1.08
CA ILE A 569 -23.42 -11.99 -0.35
C ILE A 569 -22.24 -12.56 -1.14
N GLN A 570 -21.02 -12.47 -0.61
CA GLN A 570 -19.84 -13.07 -1.25
C GLN A 570 -19.97 -14.59 -1.32
N ALA A 571 -20.39 -15.24 -0.23
CA ALA A 571 -20.63 -16.67 -0.21
C ALA A 571 -21.69 -17.09 -1.24
N VAL A 572 -22.80 -16.34 -1.36
CA VAL A 572 -23.82 -16.57 -2.40
C VAL A 572 -23.25 -16.35 -3.80
N GLY A 573 -22.40 -15.34 -3.98
CA GLY A 573 -21.67 -15.10 -5.22
C GLY A 573 -20.85 -16.32 -5.64
N ASP A 574 -19.98 -16.81 -4.77
CA ASP A 574 -19.18 -18.02 -4.99
C ASP A 574 -20.06 -19.24 -5.26
N PHE A 575 -21.15 -19.38 -4.50
CA PHE A 575 -22.12 -20.47 -4.64
C PHE A 575 -22.81 -20.48 -6.01
N LEU A 576 -23.12 -19.30 -6.57
CA LEU A 576 -23.70 -19.17 -7.91
C LEU A 576 -22.66 -19.38 -9.01
N MET A 577 -21.49 -18.77 -8.85
CA MET A 577 -20.42 -18.75 -9.85
C MET A 577 -19.70 -20.11 -9.96
N GLU A 578 -19.52 -20.79 -8.84
CA GLU A 578 -18.88 -22.11 -8.71
C GLU A 578 -19.90 -23.18 -8.28
N SER A 579 -21.15 -23.07 -8.73
CA SER A 579 -22.27 -23.95 -8.35
C SER A 579 -21.99 -25.45 -8.47
N LYS A 580 -21.18 -25.87 -9.45
CA LYS A 580 -20.74 -27.27 -9.58
C LYS A 580 -19.78 -27.72 -8.49
N LYS A 581 -18.88 -26.82 -8.04
CA LYS A 581 -17.91 -27.08 -6.97
C LYS A 581 -18.59 -27.13 -5.61
N HIS A 582 -19.58 -26.26 -5.41
CA HIS A 582 -20.33 -26.15 -4.15
C HIS A 582 -21.67 -26.90 -4.17
N ALA A 583 -21.88 -27.81 -5.12
CA ALA A 583 -23.17 -28.47 -5.32
C ALA A 583 -23.68 -29.20 -4.05
N ASN A 584 -22.76 -29.71 -3.22
CA ASN A 584 -23.04 -30.37 -1.94
C ASN A 584 -23.59 -29.45 -0.85
N LEU A 585 -23.37 -28.14 -0.94
CA LEU A 585 -23.87 -27.17 0.02
C LEU A 585 -25.32 -26.72 -0.31
N PHE A 586 -25.88 -27.12 -1.47
CA PHE A 586 -27.29 -26.90 -1.78
C PHE A 586 -28.18 -27.85 -0.98
N ARG A 587 -29.26 -27.31 -0.39
CA ARG A 587 -30.27 -28.13 0.31
C ARG A 587 -31.00 -29.08 -0.63
N ASP A 588 -31.33 -28.58 -1.82
CA ASP A 588 -31.98 -29.34 -2.88
C ASP A 588 -31.01 -29.51 -4.06
N PRO A 589 -31.02 -30.67 -4.75
CA PRO A 589 -30.25 -30.86 -5.98
C PRO A 589 -30.52 -29.76 -7.01
N LEU A 590 -29.47 -29.27 -7.66
CA LEU A 590 -29.60 -28.29 -8.73
C LEU A 590 -30.42 -28.88 -9.90
N SER A 591 -31.55 -28.24 -10.23
CA SER A 591 -32.44 -28.67 -11.31
C SER A 591 -31.72 -28.62 -12.68
N GLY A 592 -31.60 -29.77 -13.35
CA GLY A 592 -30.95 -29.87 -14.68
C GLY A 592 -29.87 -30.96 -14.78
N GLN A 593 -29.62 -31.72 -13.71
CA GLN A 593 -28.77 -32.93 -13.75
C GLN A 593 -29.56 -34.15 -13.27
N ASP A 594 -30.34 -34.74 -14.16
CA ASP A 594 -30.89 -36.08 -13.94
C ASP A 594 -29.74 -37.08 -13.75
N GLY A 595 -29.66 -37.71 -12.58
CA GLY A 595 -28.83 -38.89 -12.32
C GLY A 595 -27.40 -38.69 -11.78
N GLY A 596 -26.98 -37.47 -11.44
CA GLY A 596 -25.66 -37.24 -10.85
C GLY A 596 -25.61 -37.55 -9.35
N GLN A 597 -25.02 -38.69 -8.94
CA GLN A 597 -24.51 -38.83 -7.59
C GLN A 597 -23.52 -37.68 -7.33
N TYR A 598 -23.87 -36.74 -6.47
CA TYR A 598 -22.90 -35.79 -5.95
C TYR A 598 -21.90 -36.60 -5.14
N PRO A 599 -20.60 -36.64 -5.49
CA PRO A 599 -19.63 -37.13 -4.53
C PRO A 599 -19.77 -36.21 -3.31
N PRO A 600 -20.01 -36.75 -2.10
CA PRO A 600 -19.94 -35.92 -0.91
C PRO A 600 -18.59 -35.22 -0.98
N GLU A 601 -18.54 -33.96 -0.57
CA GLU A 601 -17.28 -33.31 -0.28
C GLU A 601 -16.72 -34.04 0.95
N VAL A 602 -16.15 -35.22 0.71
CA VAL A 602 -15.27 -35.89 1.66
C VAL A 602 -14.21 -34.84 1.90
N ASN A 603 -14.10 -34.36 3.14
CA ASN A 603 -13.02 -33.47 3.53
C ASN A 603 -11.73 -34.04 2.92
N THR A 604 -11.21 -33.36 1.89
CA THR A 604 -10.04 -33.86 1.14
C THR A 604 -8.74 -33.47 1.81
N ASP A 605 -8.84 -32.67 2.88
CA ASP A 605 -7.69 -32.30 3.66
C ASP A 605 -7.09 -33.57 4.28
N THR A 606 -5.78 -33.63 4.35
CA THR A 606 -5.05 -34.73 4.96
C THR A 606 -4.46 -34.22 6.25
N ASP A 607 -5.03 -34.66 7.35
CA ASP A 607 -4.50 -34.40 8.68
C ASP A 607 -3.28 -35.28 8.90
N LEU A 608 -2.13 -34.65 9.15
CA LEU A 608 -0.87 -35.31 9.45
C LEU A 608 -0.48 -35.07 10.89
N ARG A 609 -0.23 -36.14 11.63
CA ARG A 609 0.26 -36.09 13.00
C ARG A 609 1.74 -36.44 13.07
N THR A 610 2.52 -35.66 13.82
CA THR A 610 3.93 -35.97 14.09
C THR A 610 4.06 -37.22 14.97
N GLY A 611 5.20 -37.91 14.89
CA GLY A 611 5.53 -38.96 15.86
C GLY A 611 5.69 -38.38 17.27
N SER A 612 5.49 -39.17 18.32
CA SER A 612 5.61 -38.68 19.70
C SER A 612 6.98 -38.06 19.98
N SER A 613 6.98 -36.90 20.63
CA SER A 613 8.19 -36.30 21.18
C SER A 613 8.86 -37.26 22.19
N THR A 614 10.18 -37.35 22.14
CA THR A 614 10.99 -38.19 23.05
C THR A 614 11.80 -37.38 24.05
N ASN A 615 11.74 -36.05 24.01
CA ASN A 615 12.43 -35.18 24.96
C ASN A 615 11.63 -35.01 26.26
N LEU A 616 11.64 -36.07 27.07
CA LEU A 616 10.91 -36.17 28.33
C LEU A 616 11.37 -35.15 29.39
N THR A 617 12.59 -34.64 29.30
CA THR A 617 13.18 -33.77 30.32
C THR A 617 12.80 -32.30 30.18
N LYS A 618 12.36 -31.85 29.00
CA LYS A 618 12.00 -30.43 28.75
C LYS A 618 10.51 -30.16 28.57
N VAL A 619 9.78 -31.03 27.87
CA VAL A 619 8.41 -30.70 27.40
C VAL A 619 7.40 -31.85 27.49
N GLY A 620 7.82 -33.02 27.99
CA GLY A 620 6.97 -34.21 28.08
C GLY A 620 6.60 -34.83 26.73
N ARG A 621 5.91 -35.99 26.74
CA ARG A 621 5.44 -36.63 25.50
C ARG A 621 4.23 -35.88 24.95
N HIS A 622 4.33 -35.49 23.69
CA HIS A 622 3.24 -34.84 22.96
C HIS A 622 3.41 -35.04 21.45
N ARG A 623 2.45 -34.57 20.66
CA ARG A 623 2.39 -34.65 19.19
C ARG A 623 1.79 -33.37 18.65
N HIS A 624 2.14 -33.03 17.42
CA HIS A 624 1.50 -31.94 16.72
C HIS A 624 0.80 -32.45 15.47
N GLU A 625 -0.11 -31.62 14.96
CA GLU A 625 -0.89 -31.89 13.78
C GLU A 625 -0.65 -30.81 12.73
N VAL A 626 -0.86 -31.20 11.49
CA VAL A 626 -0.77 -30.33 10.32
C VAL A 626 -1.91 -30.73 9.41
N ILE A 627 -2.72 -29.76 9.03
CA ILE A 627 -3.78 -29.95 8.03
C ILE A 627 -3.19 -29.56 6.67
N LEU A 628 -3.16 -30.53 5.75
CA LEU A 628 -2.74 -30.29 4.36
C LEU A 628 -3.95 -30.31 3.44
N ASP A 629 -4.08 -29.32 2.57
CA ASP A 629 -5.12 -29.38 1.54
C ASP A 629 -4.76 -30.40 0.44
N LYS A 630 -5.74 -30.74 -0.41
CA LYS A 630 -5.57 -31.69 -1.52
C LYS A 630 -4.44 -31.31 -2.47
N ASP A 631 -4.23 -30.02 -2.70
CA ASP A 631 -3.22 -29.53 -3.62
C ASP A 631 -1.82 -29.66 -3.03
N GLU A 632 -1.65 -29.35 -1.74
CA GLU A 632 -0.43 -29.57 -0.99
C GLU A 632 -0.04 -31.05 -0.96
N VAL A 633 -1.01 -31.94 -0.72
CA VAL A 633 -0.78 -33.39 -0.80
C VAL A 633 -0.29 -33.79 -2.19
N THR A 634 -0.87 -33.20 -3.25
CA THR A 634 -0.47 -33.45 -4.63
C THR A 634 0.95 -32.94 -4.90
N ILE A 635 1.31 -31.74 -4.43
CA ILE A 635 2.68 -31.18 -4.53
C ILE A 635 3.67 -32.12 -3.88
N ILE A 636 3.44 -32.49 -2.62
CA ILE A 636 4.34 -33.34 -1.85
C ILE A 636 4.50 -34.71 -2.53
N LYS A 637 3.40 -35.34 -2.96
CA LYS A 637 3.44 -36.64 -3.65
C LYS A 637 4.15 -36.58 -5.01
N SER A 638 4.11 -35.44 -5.70
CA SER A 638 4.84 -35.20 -6.95
C SER A 638 6.34 -34.94 -6.78
N GLY A 639 6.85 -34.95 -5.55
CA GLY A 639 8.26 -34.71 -5.23
C GLY A 639 8.57 -33.29 -4.75
N GLY A 640 7.55 -32.42 -4.68
CA GLY A 640 7.67 -31.10 -4.07
C GLY A 640 7.75 -31.15 -2.54
N ASN A 641 7.83 -29.97 -1.93
CA ASN A 641 7.82 -29.78 -0.49
C ASN A 641 6.80 -28.71 -0.09
N VAL A 642 6.29 -28.81 1.13
CA VAL A 642 5.34 -27.83 1.69
C VAL A 642 5.80 -27.49 3.10
N THR A 643 5.97 -26.18 3.39
CA THR A 643 6.34 -25.70 4.72
C THR A 643 5.13 -25.14 5.43
N VAL A 644 4.90 -25.60 6.66
CA VAL A 644 3.70 -25.34 7.46
C VAL A 644 4.07 -25.20 8.93
N VAL A 645 3.26 -24.45 9.66
CA VAL A 645 3.32 -24.39 11.12
C VAL A 645 2.38 -25.45 11.67
N THR A 646 2.89 -26.25 12.59
CA THR A 646 2.12 -27.31 13.27
C THR A 646 1.17 -26.74 14.33
N THR A 647 0.16 -27.51 14.76
CA THR A 647 -0.72 -27.14 15.89
C THR A 647 0.07 -26.95 17.17
N GLU A 648 -0.45 -26.16 18.11
CA GLU A 648 0.19 -26.04 19.42
C GLU A 648 -0.09 -27.26 20.28
N ASN A 649 0.96 -27.85 20.86
CA ASN A 649 0.84 -28.86 21.90
C ASN A 649 2.03 -28.76 22.86
N SER A 650 1.83 -29.09 24.14
CA SER A 650 2.83 -28.89 25.20
C SER A 650 3.51 -27.52 25.16
N GLY A 651 2.72 -26.47 24.94
CA GLY A 651 3.17 -25.09 24.93
C GLY A 651 4.16 -24.72 23.82
N HIS A 652 4.22 -25.47 22.71
CA HIS A 652 4.99 -25.07 21.52
C HIS A 652 4.44 -25.56 20.19
N GLN A 653 5.08 -25.07 19.11
CA GLN A 653 4.82 -25.36 17.71
C GLN A 653 6.16 -25.49 16.99
N HIS A 654 6.14 -26.16 15.85
CA HIS A 654 7.25 -26.26 14.91
C HIS A 654 6.88 -25.69 13.54
N THR A 655 7.85 -25.08 12.86
CA THR A 655 7.81 -24.85 11.41
C THR A 655 8.43 -26.06 10.73
N VAL A 656 7.63 -26.84 10.00
CA VAL A 656 8.05 -28.11 9.40
C VAL A 656 7.92 -28.05 7.88
N THR A 657 8.93 -28.55 7.18
CA THR A 657 8.85 -28.79 5.72
C THR A 657 8.55 -30.26 5.48
N ILE A 658 7.45 -30.57 4.82
CA ILE A 658 6.95 -31.93 4.61
C ILE A 658 7.28 -32.42 3.20
N LYS A 659 7.71 -33.68 3.09
CA LYS A 659 7.97 -34.42 1.85
C LYS A 659 7.29 -35.79 1.88
N TRP A 660 7.21 -36.44 0.72
CA TRP A 660 6.59 -37.76 0.54
C TRP A 660 7.61 -38.79 0.07
N HIS A 661 7.50 -40.01 0.60
CA HIS A 661 8.26 -41.16 0.12
C HIS A 661 7.31 -42.31 -0.22
N LYS A 662 7.40 -42.84 -1.45
CA LYS A 662 6.48 -43.85 -2.00
C LYS A 662 6.18 -45.04 -1.07
N LYS A 663 7.19 -45.53 -0.33
CA LYS A 663 7.04 -46.68 0.60
C LYS A 663 6.80 -46.31 2.07
N LYS A 664 7.14 -45.09 2.49
CA LYS A 664 7.25 -44.73 3.93
C LYS A 664 6.24 -43.66 4.36
N GLY A 665 5.58 -43.02 3.40
CA GLY A 665 4.57 -42.01 3.66
C GLY A 665 5.15 -40.59 3.76
N PHE A 666 4.40 -39.72 4.43
CA PHE A 666 4.82 -38.35 4.72
C PHE A 666 5.93 -38.30 5.77
N TYR A 667 6.86 -37.37 5.60
CA TYR A 667 7.91 -37.12 6.58
C TYR A 667 8.38 -35.66 6.57
N MET A 668 8.92 -35.21 7.69
CA MET A 668 9.54 -33.91 7.87
C MET A 668 10.96 -33.94 7.28
N ALA A 669 11.25 -33.01 6.37
CA ALA A 669 12.56 -32.77 5.75
C ALA A 669 13.32 -31.62 6.42
N LEU A 670 12.60 -30.63 6.98
CA LEU A 670 13.16 -29.55 7.81
C LEU A 670 12.26 -29.37 9.03
N CYS A 671 12.84 -28.98 10.16
CA CYS A 671 12.12 -28.59 11.37
C CYS A 671 12.86 -27.41 12.02
N ASP A 672 12.19 -26.27 12.20
CA ASP A 672 12.74 -25.04 12.79
C ASP A 672 14.12 -24.65 12.22
N SER A 673 14.21 -24.59 10.88
CA SER A 673 15.43 -24.29 10.12
C SER A 673 16.58 -25.30 10.26
N THR A 674 16.36 -26.46 10.90
CA THR A 674 17.35 -27.53 11.00
C THR A 674 17.14 -28.60 9.91
N GLU A 675 18.16 -28.85 9.10
CA GLU A 675 18.09 -29.80 7.99
C GLU A 675 18.12 -31.27 8.44
N ILE A 676 17.17 -32.06 7.93
CA ILE A 676 17.06 -33.48 8.21
C ILE A 676 17.92 -34.28 7.23
N THR A 677 19.25 -34.19 7.42
CA THR A 677 20.30 -34.94 6.67
C THR A 677 20.13 -36.48 6.59
N ARG A 678 19.27 -37.09 7.42
CA ARG A 678 18.86 -38.49 7.27
C ARG A 678 17.33 -38.55 7.25
N PRO A 679 16.69 -38.93 6.12
CA PRO A 679 15.24 -39.11 6.07
C PRO A 679 14.78 -40.02 7.21
N PHE A 680 13.71 -39.64 7.93
CA PHE A 680 13.09 -40.42 9.02
C PHE A 680 13.85 -40.49 10.36
N ALA A 681 14.94 -39.73 10.55
CA ALA A 681 15.64 -39.61 11.84
C ALA A 681 15.04 -38.50 12.73
N VAL A 682 15.16 -38.64 14.05
CA VAL A 682 14.64 -37.70 15.06
C VAL A 682 15.42 -36.38 15.05
N LYS A 683 14.78 -35.23 14.81
CA LYS A 683 15.53 -33.98 14.56
C LYS A 683 14.90 -32.62 14.90
N CYS A 684 13.65 -32.54 15.36
CA CYS A 684 13.19 -31.29 15.99
C CYS A 684 13.93 -31.10 17.34
N TRP A 685 14.01 -29.86 17.86
CA TRP A 685 14.75 -29.58 19.11
C TRP A 685 14.20 -30.35 20.32
N ASP A 686 12.92 -30.70 20.27
CA ASP A 686 12.17 -31.49 21.23
C ASP A 686 12.14 -33.00 20.87
N LYS A 687 12.84 -33.41 19.80
CA LYS A 687 13.05 -34.81 19.40
C LYS A 687 11.78 -35.56 18.94
N HIS A 688 10.95 -34.94 18.10
CA HIS A 688 9.97 -35.66 17.28
C HIS A 688 10.61 -36.60 16.25
N SER A 689 9.97 -37.74 16.01
CA SER A 689 10.28 -38.58 14.83
C SER A 689 9.89 -37.84 13.55
N ALA A 690 10.79 -37.82 12.56
CA ALA A 690 10.51 -37.21 11.26
C ALA A 690 9.38 -37.89 10.47
N ARG A 691 8.95 -39.12 10.82
CA ARG A 691 7.82 -39.77 10.15
C ARG A 691 6.49 -39.17 10.63
N MET A 692 5.61 -38.84 9.69
CA MET A 692 4.26 -38.35 9.97
C MET A 692 3.22 -39.40 9.61
N ALA A 693 2.16 -39.49 10.39
CA ALA A 693 1.04 -40.40 10.16
C ALA A 693 -0.18 -39.61 9.70
N ALA A 694 -0.87 -40.08 8.66
CA ALA A 694 -2.17 -39.53 8.31
C ALA A 694 -3.19 -39.94 9.37
N VAL A 695 -3.98 -38.99 9.83
CA VAL A 695 -5.12 -39.19 10.73
C VAL A 695 -6.36 -39.38 9.85
N PRO A 696 -7.20 -40.40 10.08
CA PRO A 696 -8.46 -40.52 9.36
C PRO A 696 -9.33 -39.29 9.64
N ASN A 697 -9.90 -38.69 8.59
CA ASN A 697 -10.91 -37.65 8.73
C ASN A 697 -12.18 -38.31 9.28
N GLU A 698 -12.71 -37.82 10.41
CA GLU A 698 -14.00 -38.27 10.97
C GLU A 698 -15.19 -37.75 10.16
#